data_AF-A0A803MN35-F1
#
_entry.id   AF-A0A803MN35-F1
#
_cell.length_a   1.000
_cell.length_b   1.000
_cell.length_c   1.000
_cell.angle_alpha   90.00
_cell.angle_beta   90.00
_cell.angle_gamma   90.00
#
_symmetry.space_group_name_H-M   'P 1'
#
loop_
_entity.id
_entity.type
_entity.pdbx_description
1 polymer ?
#
loop_
_entity_poly.entity_id
_entity_poly.type
_entity_poly.pdbx_seq_one_letter_code
_entity_poly.pdbx_strand_id
1 'polypeptide(L)'
;MASLLPFSLLKPTTICKASSAPATIASPSSLVESLNDQFGRKGINFLESTDTGTNVSTPIVELSVRNGSSLKLQLSNAHVTSYRPKVYWKDDGFEEVLYTLPQSKGGIGLVLNDVTQPVAAATKKPDPFRKSEPAAAKGSVLAGAEWSVKNVDSDSFDAVQVELSCTSGTLDITYVVSLYPESMASAVLVKNNGRKAIDLTSAILSHIKFKKRGGSGIQGLQGCSYCSQPPLSSPFEILSPAEAMKADSSQSPSKPGQWTTQDVPITILKDKFSRVYTAPPSERSKRFYRTPPSKYETIDQGKELEFRVIRMGYDDIYLASPGSLSEKYGRDYFICTGPASMLVPVTVDPGEGWRGAQINRLHKSFIHVTLKVYQINVLIVYLDGIGSADIAYPQPPFNVEYLQIEFGSHGVSFAELGQSSYVIRMLLENGSAASILMPSGLITSYKPKMWHGSSIENGFSWSPLSWILTDVKGSSQDSIQVELISREIENMVEVKYTITLKDDTLNSEVSVLNSRSSQLELTGSILSHLTVSSPDATYAFGLEGSNYVNKLPPISDFFIMPPNLAKNKKTSPSQSWPLSSLKELFGAKTDDTEINEQTEGEEEDNYKHLSGKMSRIYTCAPRNFTIIDRGKRNSVNVGRRGFGELYMYSPGSSHELYGKYAYLCVGQSALLKPITLGPEQSWKGEQRLHNPNL
;
A
#
# COMPACT_ATOMS: atom_id res chain seq x y z
N MET A 1 -25.86 16.08 -4.72
CA MET A 1 -26.02 15.56 -6.09
C MET A 1 -24.65 15.30 -6.67
N ALA A 2 -24.41 14.14 -7.29
CA ALA A 2 -23.08 13.74 -7.74
C ALA A 2 -22.77 14.32 -9.13
N SER A 3 -21.64 15.02 -9.26
CA SER A 3 -21.10 15.45 -10.55
C SER A 3 -20.42 14.26 -11.23
N LEU A 4 -20.98 13.82 -12.36
CA LEU A 4 -20.39 12.82 -13.23
C LEU A 4 -19.45 13.53 -14.21
N LEU A 5 -18.13 13.27 -14.12
CA LEU A 5 -17.23 13.63 -15.20
C LEU A 5 -17.38 12.59 -16.34
N PRO A 6 -17.63 13.03 -17.59
CA PRO A 6 -17.92 12.12 -18.69
C PRO A 6 -16.65 11.50 -19.28
N PHE A 7 -16.72 10.21 -19.61
CA PHE A 7 -15.79 9.62 -20.57
C PHE A 7 -16.07 10.23 -21.95
N SER A 8 -15.09 10.93 -22.52
CA SER A 8 -15.17 11.51 -23.86
C SER A 8 -15.16 10.41 -24.93
N LEU A 9 -16.32 10.16 -25.54
CA LEU A 9 -16.39 9.36 -26.77
C LEU A 9 -15.63 10.06 -27.91
N LEU A 10 -14.60 9.39 -28.44
CA LEU A 10 -14.09 9.71 -29.76
C LEU A 10 -15.06 9.17 -30.81
N LYS A 11 -15.39 10.01 -31.80
CA LYS A 11 -16.38 9.74 -32.85
C LYS A 11 -15.85 8.72 -33.88
N PRO A 12 -16.72 7.95 -34.53
CA PRO A 12 -16.32 6.99 -35.55
C PRO A 12 -15.78 7.70 -36.80
N THR A 13 -14.59 7.30 -37.26
CA THR A 13 -14.04 7.70 -38.56
C THR A 13 -14.37 6.65 -39.61
N THR A 14 -14.98 7.07 -40.71
CA THR A 14 -15.34 6.25 -41.88
C THR A 14 -14.11 5.93 -42.75
N ILE A 15 -14.29 5.09 -43.80
CA ILE A 15 -13.34 4.72 -44.89
C ILE A 15 -12.46 3.48 -44.52
N CYS A 16 -12.30 2.42 -45.33
CA CYS A 16 -12.83 2.08 -46.67
C CYS A 16 -13.12 0.56 -46.81
N LYS A 17 -13.92 0.15 -47.81
CA LYS A 17 -13.98 -1.26 -48.26
C LYS A 17 -12.75 -1.58 -49.13
N ALA A 18 -12.05 -2.67 -48.83
CA ALA A 18 -11.09 -3.31 -49.73
C ALA A 18 -11.57 -4.73 -50.07
N SER A 19 -11.26 -5.20 -51.29
CA SER A 19 -11.83 -6.41 -51.87
C SER A 19 -11.22 -7.70 -51.30
N SER A 20 -12.00 -8.76 -51.25
CA SER A 20 -11.57 -10.09 -50.81
C SER A 20 -10.67 -10.80 -51.84
N ALA A 21 -9.49 -11.25 -51.42
CA ALA A 21 -8.66 -12.23 -52.11
C ALA A 21 -8.56 -13.51 -51.23
N PRO A 22 -8.38 -14.71 -51.82
CA PRO A 22 -8.50 -15.97 -51.08
C PRO A 22 -7.34 -16.18 -50.09
N ALA A 23 -7.65 -16.77 -48.94
CA ALA A 23 -6.68 -17.02 -47.88
C ALA A 23 -5.67 -18.10 -48.27
N THR A 24 -4.43 -17.68 -48.54
CA THR A 24 -3.27 -18.57 -48.58
C THR A 24 -2.83 -18.86 -47.15
N ILE A 25 -2.54 -20.12 -46.82
CA ILE A 25 -2.04 -20.49 -45.48
C ILE A 25 -0.64 -19.88 -45.33
N ALA A 26 -0.56 -18.80 -44.56
CA ALA A 26 0.68 -18.10 -44.26
C ALA A 26 1.60 -18.98 -43.42
N SER A 27 2.91 -18.92 -43.69
CA SER A 27 3.92 -19.48 -42.78
C SER A 27 3.88 -18.74 -41.43
N PRO A 28 4.26 -19.39 -40.31
CA PRO A 28 4.26 -18.75 -38.98
C PRO A 28 4.99 -17.39 -38.97
N SER A 29 6.12 -17.29 -39.68
CA SER A 29 6.93 -16.08 -39.74
C SER A 29 6.19 -14.94 -40.44
N SER A 30 5.54 -15.21 -41.57
CA SER A 30 4.73 -14.22 -42.29
C SER A 30 3.49 -13.76 -41.52
N LEU A 31 2.97 -14.57 -40.56
CA LEU A 31 1.90 -14.13 -39.66
C LEU A 31 2.44 -13.11 -38.64
N VAL A 32 3.61 -13.38 -38.05
CA VAL A 32 4.23 -12.48 -37.05
C VAL A 32 4.72 -11.17 -37.69
N GLU A 33 5.23 -11.21 -38.92
CA GLU A 33 5.53 -10.02 -39.72
C GLU A 33 4.25 -9.18 -39.93
N SER A 34 3.16 -9.78 -40.43
CA SER A 34 1.89 -9.08 -40.64
C SER A 34 1.30 -8.50 -39.34
N LEU A 35 1.46 -9.17 -38.19
CA LEU A 35 1.01 -8.65 -36.90
C LEU A 35 1.86 -7.46 -36.44
N ASN A 36 3.18 -7.46 -36.66
CA ASN A 36 4.04 -6.32 -36.36
C ASN A 36 3.76 -5.11 -37.28
N ASP A 37 3.52 -5.34 -38.58
CA ASP A 37 3.16 -4.25 -39.50
C ASP A 37 1.82 -3.59 -39.11
N GLN A 38 0.81 -4.38 -38.76
CA GLN A 38 -0.51 -3.88 -38.42
C GLN A 38 -0.57 -3.28 -36.99
N PHE A 39 0.01 -3.99 -36.01
CA PHE A 39 -0.19 -3.76 -34.58
C PHE A 39 1.10 -3.56 -33.78
N GLY A 40 2.29 -3.66 -34.38
CA GLY A 40 3.55 -3.39 -33.69
C GLY A 40 3.66 -1.93 -33.27
N ARG A 41 3.91 -1.66 -31.99
CA ARG A 41 3.99 -0.31 -31.41
C ARG A 41 5.14 -0.26 -30.39
N LYS A 42 5.50 0.92 -29.90
CA LYS A 42 6.58 1.06 -28.92
C LYS A 42 6.21 0.34 -27.62
N GLY A 43 6.87 -0.79 -27.35
CA GLY A 43 6.57 -1.65 -26.21
C GLY A 43 5.54 -2.76 -26.47
N ILE A 44 5.14 -2.98 -27.74
CA ILE A 44 4.26 -4.08 -28.16
C ILE A 44 4.91 -4.75 -29.37
N ASN A 45 5.53 -5.91 -29.15
CA ASN A 45 6.25 -6.66 -30.17
C ASN A 45 5.63 -8.05 -30.33
N PHE A 46 5.31 -8.45 -31.55
CA PHE A 46 4.86 -9.80 -31.87
C PHE A 46 6.06 -10.69 -32.22
N LEU A 47 6.10 -11.90 -31.66
CA LEU A 47 7.24 -12.81 -31.76
C LEU A 47 6.76 -14.26 -31.91
N GLU A 48 7.64 -15.11 -32.43
CA GLU A 48 7.49 -16.56 -32.34
C GLU A 48 8.14 -17.10 -31.05
N SER A 49 7.44 -18.00 -30.36
CA SER A 49 7.98 -18.78 -29.25
C SER A 49 7.93 -20.27 -29.57
N THR A 50 9.10 -20.85 -29.84
CA THR A 50 9.26 -22.30 -30.03
C THR A 50 9.40 -22.99 -28.67
N ASP A 51 8.49 -23.91 -28.35
CA ASP A 51 8.64 -24.78 -27.19
C ASP A 51 9.70 -25.86 -27.47
N THR A 52 10.80 -25.80 -26.71
CA THR A 52 11.95 -26.72 -26.83
C THR A 52 11.60 -28.19 -26.57
N GLY A 53 10.46 -28.48 -25.93
CA GLY A 53 9.98 -29.84 -25.70
C GLY A 53 9.14 -30.42 -26.84
N THR A 54 8.60 -29.59 -27.74
CA THR A 54 7.63 -30.02 -28.77
C THR A 54 7.96 -29.55 -30.19
N ASN A 55 8.91 -28.64 -30.36
CA ASN A 55 9.24 -27.97 -31.64
C ASN A 55 8.05 -27.25 -32.30
N VAL A 56 6.98 -26.97 -31.55
CA VAL A 56 5.86 -26.16 -32.02
C VAL A 56 6.19 -24.70 -31.78
N SER A 57 6.20 -23.91 -32.85
CA SER A 57 6.23 -22.45 -32.76
C SER A 57 4.83 -21.92 -32.51
N THR A 58 4.70 -21.01 -31.54
CA THR A 58 3.43 -20.34 -31.21
C THR A 58 3.61 -18.82 -31.24
N PRO A 59 2.65 -18.07 -31.82
CA PRO A 59 2.74 -16.62 -31.84
C PRO A 59 2.41 -16.06 -30.45
N ILE A 60 3.30 -15.19 -29.98
CA ILE A 60 3.18 -14.48 -28.70
C ILE A 60 3.24 -12.97 -28.97
N VAL A 61 2.72 -12.19 -28.01
CA VAL A 61 3.03 -10.76 -27.90
C VAL A 61 3.80 -10.51 -26.61
N GLU A 62 4.92 -9.79 -26.72
CA GLU A 62 5.71 -9.28 -25.62
C GLU A 62 5.35 -7.82 -25.40
N LEU A 63 4.85 -7.53 -24.20
CA LEU A 63 4.54 -6.17 -23.75
C LEU A 63 5.68 -5.68 -22.86
N SER A 64 6.07 -4.41 -23.03
CA SER A 64 7.05 -3.74 -22.18
C SER A 64 6.71 -2.26 -22.01
N VAL A 65 7.07 -1.69 -20.87
CA VAL A 65 6.87 -0.28 -20.53
C VAL A 65 8.19 0.39 -20.11
N ARG A 66 8.21 1.72 -20.03
CA ARG A 66 9.43 2.54 -19.88
C ARG A 66 10.32 2.18 -18.68
N ASN A 67 9.75 1.71 -17.57
CA ASN A 67 10.58 1.28 -16.41
C ASN A 67 11.26 -0.08 -16.61
N GLY A 68 10.98 -0.78 -17.71
CA GLY A 68 11.49 -2.10 -18.09
C GLY A 68 10.60 -3.27 -17.68
N SER A 69 9.50 -3.03 -16.95
CA SER A 69 8.53 -4.09 -16.65
C SER A 69 8.00 -4.70 -17.94
N SER A 70 7.83 -6.03 -17.98
CA SER A 70 7.36 -6.75 -19.16
C SER A 70 6.40 -7.89 -18.85
N LEU A 71 5.61 -8.32 -19.83
CA LEU A 71 4.83 -9.56 -19.78
C LEU A 71 4.79 -10.25 -21.15
N LYS A 72 4.49 -11.56 -21.15
CA LYS A 72 4.28 -12.35 -22.38
C LYS A 72 2.89 -12.94 -22.39
N LEU A 73 2.21 -12.78 -23.52
CA LEU A 73 0.86 -13.25 -23.79
C LEU A 73 0.87 -14.15 -25.02
N GLN A 74 0.52 -15.43 -24.85
CA GLN A 74 0.34 -16.37 -25.94
C GLN A 74 -1.00 -16.09 -26.65
N LEU A 75 -0.95 -15.83 -27.95
CA LEU A 75 -2.14 -15.38 -28.69
C LEU A 75 -3.16 -16.49 -28.88
N SER A 76 -2.72 -17.70 -29.20
CA SER A 76 -3.58 -18.84 -29.59
C SER A 76 -4.61 -19.28 -28.54
N ASN A 77 -4.45 -18.86 -27.28
CA ASN A 77 -5.29 -19.24 -26.14
C ASN A 77 -5.46 -18.10 -25.12
N ALA A 78 -5.08 -16.87 -25.47
CA ALA A 78 -5.13 -15.68 -24.62
C ALA A 78 -4.47 -15.85 -23.22
N HIS A 79 -3.36 -16.59 -23.15
CA HIS A 79 -2.71 -17.00 -21.90
C HIS A 79 -1.50 -16.11 -21.55
N VAL A 80 -1.50 -15.47 -20.37
CA VAL A 80 -0.33 -14.73 -19.89
C VAL A 80 0.66 -15.71 -19.26
N THR A 81 1.80 -15.94 -19.91
CA THR A 81 2.78 -16.97 -19.54
C THR A 81 3.92 -16.44 -18.67
N SER A 82 4.22 -15.15 -18.73
CA SER A 82 5.27 -14.49 -17.95
C SER A 82 4.84 -13.07 -17.57
N TYR A 83 5.18 -12.64 -16.35
CA TYR A 83 5.08 -11.26 -15.91
C TYR A 83 6.29 -10.94 -15.05
N ARG A 84 7.02 -9.89 -15.46
CA ARG A 84 8.26 -9.42 -14.85
C ARG A 84 8.13 -7.94 -14.51
N PRO A 85 7.42 -7.59 -13.43
CA PRO A 85 7.41 -6.23 -12.93
C PRO A 85 8.79 -5.82 -12.41
N LYS A 86 9.05 -4.51 -12.37
CA LYS A 86 10.19 -3.97 -11.63
C LYS A 86 9.94 -4.08 -10.12
N VAL A 87 10.63 -5.02 -9.50
CA VAL A 87 10.55 -5.35 -8.07
C VAL A 87 11.54 -4.56 -7.23
N TYR A 88 12.76 -4.35 -7.74
CA TYR A 88 13.83 -3.63 -7.05
C TYR A 88 14.37 -2.47 -7.88
N TRP A 89 14.94 -1.48 -7.18
CA TRP A 89 15.49 -0.25 -7.78
C TRP A 89 17.02 -0.17 -7.76
N LYS A 90 17.73 -1.20 -7.27
CA LYS A 90 19.19 -1.23 -7.11
C LYS A 90 19.91 -2.06 -8.20
N ASP A 91 19.34 -3.20 -8.56
CA ASP A 91 19.80 -4.06 -9.66
C ASP A 91 18.86 -3.92 -10.88
N ASP A 92 19.01 -4.76 -11.91
CA ASP A 92 18.03 -4.89 -13.01
C ASP A 92 16.60 -5.00 -12.44
N GLY A 93 16.46 -5.79 -11.37
CA GLY A 93 15.32 -5.71 -10.46
C GLY A 93 14.02 -6.29 -11.00
N PHE A 94 14.03 -7.00 -12.13
CA PHE A 94 12.88 -7.69 -12.69
C PHE A 94 12.85 -9.15 -12.23
N GLU A 95 11.84 -9.56 -11.47
CA GLU A 95 11.64 -10.98 -11.10
C GLU A 95 10.45 -11.58 -11.86
N GLU A 96 10.53 -12.88 -12.16
CA GLU A 96 9.35 -13.63 -12.61
C GLU A 96 8.40 -13.88 -11.44
N VAL A 97 7.18 -13.37 -11.56
CA VAL A 97 6.15 -13.44 -10.50
C VAL A 97 5.04 -14.43 -10.81
N LEU A 98 4.94 -14.91 -12.06
CA LEU A 98 4.06 -16.01 -12.42
C LEU A 98 4.79 -17.35 -12.31
N TYR A 99 4.04 -18.37 -11.91
CA TYR A 99 4.51 -19.74 -11.96
C TYR A 99 3.91 -20.41 -13.18
N THR A 100 4.76 -20.69 -14.17
CA THR A 100 4.38 -21.26 -15.47
C THR A 100 5.29 -22.44 -15.78
N LEU A 101 4.69 -23.54 -16.20
CA LEU A 101 5.36 -24.79 -16.58
C LEU A 101 5.42 -24.91 -18.11
N PRO A 102 6.28 -25.79 -18.65
CA PRO A 102 6.19 -26.23 -20.05
C PRO A 102 4.76 -26.70 -20.40
N GLN A 103 4.39 -26.64 -21.67
CA GLN A 103 3.03 -26.93 -22.18
C GLN A 103 1.96 -25.93 -21.69
N SER A 104 2.34 -24.67 -21.43
CA SER A 104 1.44 -23.55 -21.09
C SER A 104 0.50 -23.80 -19.89
N LYS A 105 0.96 -24.54 -18.88
CA LYS A 105 0.28 -24.66 -17.58
C LYS A 105 0.76 -23.58 -16.62
N GLY A 106 -0.11 -23.09 -15.75
CA GLY A 106 0.21 -21.99 -14.83
C GLY A 106 -0.15 -20.61 -15.40
N GLY A 107 0.67 -19.60 -15.16
CA GLY A 107 0.46 -18.23 -15.67
C GLY A 107 -0.84 -17.59 -15.18
N ILE A 108 -1.42 -16.68 -15.99
CA ILE A 108 -2.78 -16.15 -15.80
C ILE A 108 -3.65 -16.59 -16.97
N GLY A 109 -4.67 -17.40 -16.67
CA GLY A 109 -5.60 -17.94 -17.65
C GLY A 109 -7.03 -17.47 -17.43
N LEU A 110 -7.72 -17.10 -18.51
CA LEU A 110 -9.17 -16.93 -18.54
C LEU A 110 -9.82 -18.31 -18.68
N VAL A 111 -10.75 -18.63 -17.79
CA VAL A 111 -11.58 -19.83 -17.83
C VAL A 111 -13.02 -19.39 -18.05
N LEU A 112 -13.69 -19.95 -19.06
CA LEU A 112 -15.10 -19.69 -19.35
C LEU A 112 -15.76 -20.98 -19.80
N ASN A 113 -16.77 -21.44 -19.06
CA ASN A 113 -17.47 -22.71 -19.31
C ASN A 113 -18.99 -22.48 -19.33
N ASP A 114 -19.66 -23.07 -20.33
CA ASP A 114 -21.11 -23.01 -20.51
C ASP A 114 -21.78 -24.10 -19.68
N VAL A 115 -22.65 -23.69 -18.76
CA VAL A 115 -23.36 -24.59 -17.82
C VAL A 115 -24.73 -25.02 -18.38
N THR A 116 -25.20 -24.39 -19.47
CA THR A 116 -26.51 -24.67 -20.07
C THR A 116 -26.54 -25.95 -20.91
N GLN A 117 -25.38 -26.47 -21.30
CA GLN A 117 -25.27 -27.70 -22.09
C GLN A 117 -25.20 -28.94 -21.19
N PRO A 118 -26.13 -29.92 -21.34
CA PRO A 118 -26.12 -31.12 -20.53
C PRO A 118 -24.91 -32.02 -20.87
N VAL A 119 -24.27 -32.55 -19.83
CA VAL A 119 -23.19 -33.53 -19.96
C VAL A 119 -23.75 -34.80 -20.62
N ALA A 120 -23.40 -35.03 -21.89
CA ALA A 120 -23.76 -36.27 -22.58
C ALA A 120 -23.20 -37.48 -21.81
N ALA A 121 -24.10 -38.35 -21.32
CA ALA A 121 -23.72 -39.54 -20.57
C ALA A 121 -22.88 -40.48 -21.44
N ALA A 122 -21.70 -40.88 -20.94
CA ALA A 122 -20.76 -41.70 -21.69
C ALA A 122 -21.21 -43.18 -21.78
N THR A 123 -22.11 -43.48 -22.70
CA THR A 123 -22.40 -44.86 -23.13
C THR A 123 -21.32 -45.40 -24.08
N LYS A 124 -20.11 -45.61 -23.54
CA LYS A 124 -19.07 -46.50 -24.11
C LYS A 124 -18.03 -46.85 -23.05
N LYS A 125 -17.77 -48.16 -22.86
CA LYS A 125 -16.64 -48.66 -22.05
C LYS A 125 -15.32 -48.16 -22.66
N PRO A 126 -14.30 -47.82 -21.85
CA PRO A 126 -12.97 -47.52 -22.36
C PRO A 126 -12.30 -48.77 -22.93
N ASP A 127 -11.65 -48.61 -24.08
CA ASP A 127 -10.80 -49.63 -24.70
C ASP A 127 -9.43 -49.66 -23.98
N PRO A 128 -8.99 -50.82 -23.45
CA PRO A 128 -7.78 -50.89 -22.62
C PRO A 128 -6.44 -50.64 -23.34
N PHE A 129 -6.42 -50.50 -24.67
CA PHE A 129 -5.16 -50.37 -25.44
C PHE A 129 -4.81 -48.96 -25.94
N ARG A 130 -5.65 -47.94 -25.72
CA ARG A 130 -5.35 -46.57 -26.15
C ARG A 130 -4.69 -45.76 -25.03
N LYS A 131 -3.44 -45.32 -25.23
CA LYS A 131 -2.76 -44.38 -24.32
C LYS A 131 -3.63 -43.12 -24.18
N SER A 132 -3.82 -42.66 -22.95
CA SER A 132 -4.72 -41.55 -22.62
C SER A 132 -4.24 -40.23 -23.20
N GLU A 133 -5.00 -39.65 -24.13
CA GLU A 133 -4.91 -38.23 -24.48
C GLU A 133 -5.35 -37.35 -23.29
N PRO A 134 -4.90 -36.08 -23.22
CA PRO A 134 -5.34 -35.16 -22.17
C PRO A 134 -6.85 -34.96 -22.25
N ALA A 135 -7.56 -35.16 -21.13
CA ALA A 135 -8.99 -34.95 -21.08
C ALA A 135 -9.30 -33.45 -21.25
N ALA A 136 -9.88 -33.08 -22.41
CA ALA A 136 -10.36 -31.73 -22.64
C ALA A 136 -11.38 -31.32 -21.56
N ALA A 137 -11.28 -30.08 -21.08
CA ALA A 137 -12.18 -29.52 -20.07
C ALA A 137 -13.63 -29.52 -20.60
N LYS A 138 -14.44 -30.46 -20.09
CA LYS A 138 -15.82 -30.67 -20.53
C LYS A 138 -16.66 -29.41 -20.29
N GLY A 139 -17.20 -28.82 -21.36
CA GLY A 139 -18.03 -27.61 -21.30
C GLY A 139 -17.28 -26.29 -21.46
N SER A 140 -15.97 -26.29 -21.76
CA SER A 140 -15.23 -25.04 -21.94
C SER A 140 -15.58 -24.32 -23.25
N VAL A 141 -15.98 -23.05 -23.15
CA VAL A 141 -16.33 -22.17 -24.28
C VAL A 141 -15.09 -21.78 -25.09
N LEU A 142 -13.91 -21.79 -24.46
CA LEU A 142 -12.65 -21.37 -25.07
C LEU A 142 -11.86 -22.55 -25.70
N ALA A 143 -12.36 -23.78 -25.60
CA ALA A 143 -11.71 -24.94 -26.18
C ALA A 143 -11.75 -24.88 -27.73
N GLY A 144 -10.59 -24.63 -28.34
CA GLY A 144 -10.48 -24.47 -29.80
C GLY A 144 -10.93 -23.11 -30.32
N ALA A 145 -11.08 -22.09 -29.46
CA ALA A 145 -11.42 -20.74 -29.89
C ALA A 145 -10.24 -20.10 -30.66
N GLU A 146 -10.49 -19.64 -31.89
CA GLU A 146 -9.53 -18.89 -32.68
C GLU A 146 -9.47 -17.43 -32.22
N TRP A 147 -8.37 -17.06 -31.56
CA TRP A 147 -8.13 -15.71 -31.07
C TRP A 147 -7.39 -14.85 -32.10
N SER A 148 -7.89 -13.64 -32.33
CA SER A 148 -7.27 -12.62 -33.17
C SER A 148 -6.95 -11.35 -32.38
N VAL A 149 -5.88 -10.64 -32.78
CA VAL A 149 -5.61 -9.29 -32.29
C VAL A 149 -6.62 -8.34 -32.92
N LYS A 150 -7.40 -7.66 -32.09
CA LYS A 150 -8.45 -6.72 -32.49
C LYS A 150 -7.96 -5.28 -32.46
N ASN A 151 -7.20 -4.92 -31.43
CA ASN A 151 -6.64 -3.58 -31.26
C ASN A 151 -5.42 -3.59 -30.33
N VAL A 152 -4.64 -2.52 -30.37
CA VAL A 152 -3.52 -2.25 -29.46
C VAL A 152 -3.51 -0.79 -29.06
N ASP A 153 -3.01 -0.49 -27.86
CA ASP A 153 -2.78 0.88 -27.41
C ASP A 153 -1.44 1.00 -26.70
N SER A 154 -0.77 2.14 -26.85
CA SER A 154 0.59 2.40 -26.37
C SER A 154 0.67 3.87 -25.96
N ASP A 155 0.08 4.20 -24.81
CA ASP A 155 0.19 5.53 -24.23
C ASP A 155 1.64 5.79 -23.78
N SER A 156 2.33 6.60 -24.57
CA SER A 156 3.63 7.19 -24.25
C SER A 156 4.76 6.20 -23.90
N PHE A 157 4.55 4.90 -24.13
CA PHE A 157 5.35 3.77 -23.62
C PHE A 157 5.34 3.61 -22.09
N ASP A 158 4.47 4.33 -21.36
CA ASP A 158 4.27 4.14 -19.91
C ASP A 158 3.13 3.15 -19.60
N ALA A 159 2.14 3.05 -20.50
CA ALA A 159 1.14 1.99 -20.48
C ALA A 159 0.99 1.39 -21.88
N VAL A 160 0.89 0.05 -21.95
CA VAL A 160 0.66 -0.68 -23.20
C VAL A 160 -0.46 -1.70 -23.02
N GLN A 161 -1.24 -1.92 -24.06
CA GLN A 161 -2.43 -2.77 -24.03
C GLN A 161 -2.64 -3.51 -25.34
N VAL A 162 -3.10 -4.75 -25.24
CA VAL A 162 -3.57 -5.57 -26.37
C VAL A 162 -4.99 -6.02 -26.10
N GLU A 163 -5.85 -5.86 -27.10
CA GLU A 163 -7.22 -6.37 -27.14
C GLU A 163 -7.26 -7.57 -28.09
N LEU A 164 -7.53 -8.76 -27.55
CA LEU A 164 -7.81 -9.97 -28.30
C LEU A 164 -9.32 -10.19 -28.40
N SER A 165 -9.77 -10.85 -29.46
CA SER A 165 -11.16 -11.30 -29.58
C SER A 165 -11.28 -12.68 -30.21
N CYS A 166 -12.32 -13.40 -29.82
CA CYS A 166 -12.78 -14.62 -30.47
C CYS A 166 -14.33 -14.69 -30.39
N THR A 167 -14.94 -15.45 -31.29
CA THR A 167 -16.38 -15.79 -31.20
C THR A 167 -16.50 -17.29 -30.97
N SER A 168 -17.31 -17.68 -29.99
CA SER A 168 -17.58 -19.09 -29.67
C SER A 168 -19.07 -19.33 -29.54
N GLY A 169 -19.63 -20.12 -30.46
CA GLY A 169 -21.07 -20.32 -30.57
C GLY A 169 -21.79 -18.99 -30.84
N THR A 170 -22.57 -18.51 -29.87
CA THR A 170 -23.28 -17.22 -29.93
C THR A 170 -22.63 -16.12 -29.08
N LEU A 171 -21.48 -16.38 -28.48
CA LEU A 171 -20.77 -15.45 -27.61
C LEU A 171 -19.63 -14.76 -28.36
N ASP A 172 -19.67 -13.42 -28.42
CA ASP A 172 -18.50 -12.62 -28.75
C ASP A 172 -17.71 -12.38 -27.48
N ILE A 173 -16.43 -12.74 -27.48
CA ILE A 173 -15.54 -12.64 -26.34
C ILE A 173 -14.40 -11.70 -26.71
N THR A 174 -14.17 -10.70 -25.86
CA THR A 174 -13.06 -9.76 -25.96
C THR A 174 -12.24 -9.86 -24.68
N TYR A 175 -10.94 -10.07 -24.80
CA TYR A 175 -10.01 -10.14 -23.68
C TYR A 175 -8.93 -9.07 -23.83
N VAL A 176 -8.82 -8.20 -22.84
CA VAL A 176 -7.91 -7.06 -22.81
C VAL A 176 -6.82 -7.34 -21.78
N VAL A 177 -5.56 -7.25 -22.19
CA VAL A 177 -4.40 -7.33 -21.30
C VAL A 177 -3.63 -6.02 -21.37
N SER A 178 -3.47 -5.37 -20.23
CA SER A 178 -2.82 -4.06 -20.10
C SER A 178 -1.65 -4.16 -19.11
N LEU A 179 -0.51 -3.57 -19.47
CA LEU A 179 0.70 -3.49 -18.65
C LEU A 179 1.00 -2.04 -18.29
N TYR A 180 1.31 -1.83 -17.02
CA TYR A 180 1.73 -0.57 -16.40
C TYR A 180 3.05 -0.78 -15.63
N PRO A 181 3.73 0.28 -15.16
CA PRO A 181 5.05 0.16 -14.53
C PRO A 181 5.09 -0.78 -13.31
N GLU A 182 4.02 -0.81 -12.51
CA GLU A 182 3.93 -1.59 -11.24
C GLU A 182 2.66 -2.47 -11.16
N SER A 183 1.93 -2.64 -12.26
CA SER A 183 0.72 -3.48 -12.29
C SER A 183 0.40 -3.99 -13.68
N MET A 184 -0.31 -5.10 -13.76
CA MET A 184 -1.00 -5.53 -14.97
C MET A 184 -2.50 -5.70 -14.71
N ALA A 185 -3.31 -5.51 -15.75
CA ALA A 185 -4.74 -5.73 -15.74
C ALA A 185 -5.13 -6.73 -16.82
N SER A 186 -6.08 -7.60 -16.52
CA SER A 186 -6.70 -8.53 -17.45
C SER A 186 -8.21 -8.40 -17.31
N ALA A 187 -8.91 -8.05 -18.38
CA ALA A 187 -10.35 -7.86 -18.40
C ALA A 187 -11.00 -8.68 -19.52
N VAL A 188 -12.15 -9.27 -19.24
CA VAL A 188 -12.99 -9.98 -20.19
C VAL A 188 -14.31 -9.24 -20.37
N LEU A 189 -14.75 -9.12 -21.61
CA LEU A 189 -16.10 -8.74 -22.01
C LEU A 189 -16.68 -9.92 -22.80
N VAL A 190 -17.82 -10.43 -22.35
CA VAL A 190 -18.60 -11.45 -23.06
C VAL A 190 -19.92 -10.82 -23.48
N LYS A 191 -20.29 -10.93 -24.75
CA LYS A 191 -21.59 -10.48 -25.26
C LYS A 191 -22.35 -11.65 -25.87
N ASN A 192 -23.61 -11.83 -25.49
CA ASN A 192 -24.45 -12.89 -26.02
C ASN A 192 -25.26 -12.37 -27.23
N ASN A 193 -24.86 -12.75 -28.44
CA ASN A 193 -25.63 -12.45 -29.66
C ASN A 193 -26.67 -13.54 -29.99
N GLY A 194 -26.88 -14.50 -29.08
CA GLY A 194 -27.82 -15.60 -29.22
C GLY A 194 -29.27 -15.19 -28.96
N ARG A 195 -30.17 -16.17 -29.02
CA ARG A 195 -31.62 -16.00 -28.75
C ARG A 195 -32.09 -16.54 -27.39
N LYS A 196 -31.15 -17.05 -26.58
CA LYS A 196 -31.41 -17.60 -25.25
C LYS A 196 -30.35 -17.09 -24.28
N ALA A 197 -30.72 -16.93 -23.01
CA ALA A 197 -29.77 -16.67 -21.94
C ALA A 197 -28.75 -17.81 -21.82
N ILE A 198 -27.52 -17.48 -21.44
CA ILE A 198 -26.44 -18.46 -21.22
C ILE A 198 -25.87 -18.28 -19.83
N ASP A 199 -25.86 -19.35 -19.04
CA ASP A 199 -25.24 -19.42 -17.71
C ASP A 199 -23.77 -19.83 -17.83
N LEU A 200 -22.88 -18.94 -17.41
CA LEU A 200 -21.43 -19.09 -17.53
C LEU A 200 -20.79 -19.24 -16.16
N THR A 201 -19.99 -20.30 -15.96
CA THR A 201 -18.98 -20.30 -14.91
C THR A 201 -17.70 -19.71 -15.49
N SER A 202 -17.07 -18.81 -14.73
CA SER A 202 -16.00 -17.96 -15.25
C SER A 202 -14.97 -17.69 -14.17
N ALA A 203 -13.70 -17.59 -14.55
CA ALA A 203 -12.63 -17.16 -13.65
C ALA A 203 -11.45 -16.56 -14.42
N ILE A 204 -10.72 -15.65 -13.79
CA ILE A 204 -9.36 -15.31 -14.19
C ILE A 204 -8.44 -15.87 -13.10
N LEU A 205 -7.74 -16.95 -13.39
CA LEU A 205 -6.92 -17.66 -12.40
C LEU A 205 -5.44 -17.36 -12.59
N SER A 206 -4.81 -16.85 -11.52
CA SER A 206 -3.38 -16.51 -11.47
C SER A 206 -2.60 -17.56 -10.68
N HIS A 207 -1.60 -18.17 -11.31
CA HIS A 207 -0.61 -19.00 -10.64
C HIS A 207 0.59 -18.12 -10.26
N ILE A 208 0.68 -17.72 -9.00
CA ILE A 208 1.68 -16.76 -8.51
C ILE A 208 2.87 -17.51 -7.91
N LYS A 209 4.09 -17.13 -8.29
CA LYS A 209 5.36 -17.75 -7.88
C LYS A 209 5.91 -17.12 -6.59
N PHE A 210 6.03 -17.95 -5.56
CA PHE A 210 6.54 -17.63 -4.23
C PHE A 210 7.94 -18.21 -4.02
N LYS A 211 8.78 -17.57 -3.20
CA LYS A 211 10.14 -18.05 -2.89
C LYS A 211 10.14 -19.41 -2.20
N LYS A 212 9.22 -19.60 -1.26
CA LYS A 212 9.19 -20.75 -0.35
C LYS A 212 7.79 -20.96 0.24
N ARG A 213 7.51 -22.20 0.61
CA ARG A 213 6.26 -22.63 1.28
C ARG A 213 6.06 -21.97 2.65
N GLY A 214 7.12 -21.78 3.42
CA GLY A 214 7.08 -21.11 4.72
C GLY A 214 7.19 -19.58 4.60
N GLY A 215 6.19 -18.85 5.09
CA GLY A 215 6.10 -17.38 4.94
C GLY A 215 5.24 -16.92 3.76
N SER A 216 4.44 -17.83 3.19
CA SER A 216 3.40 -17.54 2.20
C SER A 216 2.06 -17.26 2.90
N GLY A 217 1.37 -16.17 2.55
CA GLY A 217 0.13 -15.73 3.19
C GLY A 217 -0.88 -15.05 2.26
N ILE A 218 -2.15 -14.98 2.68
CA ILE A 218 -3.19 -14.11 2.09
C ILE A 218 -3.80 -13.24 3.18
N GLN A 219 -3.83 -11.92 2.98
CA GLN A 219 -4.44 -10.92 3.84
C GLN A 219 -5.69 -10.29 3.22
N GLY A 220 -6.60 -9.82 4.08
CA GLY A 220 -7.79 -9.07 3.68
C GLY A 220 -9.08 -9.90 3.61
N LEU A 221 -8.99 -11.23 3.70
CA LEU A 221 -10.15 -12.13 3.66
C LEU A 221 -10.80 -12.38 5.04
N GLN A 222 -10.43 -11.63 6.07
CA GLN A 222 -11.00 -11.79 7.41
C GLN A 222 -12.51 -11.52 7.41
N GLY A 223 -13.28 -12.32 8.14
CA GLY A 223 -14.74 -12.26 8.20
C GLY A 223 -15.46 -12.76 6.94
N CYS A 224 -14.73 -13.24 5.93
CA CYS A 224 -15.34 -13.82 4.72
C CYS A 224 -15.74 -15.28 4.94
N SER A 225 -16.95 -15.63 4.50
CA SER A 225 -17.40 -17.01 4.37
C SER A 225 -16.66 -17.73 3.24
N TYR A 226 -16.34 -19.00 3.44
CA TYR A 226 -15.77 -19.88 2.42
C TYR A 226 -16.30 -21.31 2.54
N CYS A 227 -16.18 -22.08 1.44
CA CYS A 227 -16.34 -23.53 1.44
C CYS A 227 -15.28 -24.20 0.57
N SER A 228 -15.03 -25.49 0.81
CA SER A 228 -14.04 -26.25 0.04
C SER A 228 -14.60 -26.60 -1.35
N GLN A 229 -13.88 -26.23 -2.40
CA GLN A 229 -14.26 -26.39 -3.80
C GLN A 229 -13.03 -26.62 -4.68
N PRO A 230 -13.11 -27.49 -5.71
CA PRO A 230 -12.04 -27.63 -6.69
C PRO A 230 -11.93 -26.37 -7.57
N PRO A 231 -10.79 -26.16 -8.26
CA PRO A 231 -10.69 -25.18 -9.34
C PRO A 231 -11.68 -25.51 -10.47
N LEU A 232 -12.09 -24.49 -11.23
CA LEU A 232 -12.68 -24.73 -12.55
C LEU A 232 -11.66 -25.46 -13.42
N SER A 233 -12.08 -26.54 -14.09
CA SER A 233 -11.19 -27.27 -14.98
C SER A 233 -10.80 -26.40 -16.17
N SER A 234 -9.51 -26.38 -16.51
CA SER A 234 -8.95 -25.51 -17.54
C SER A 234 -7.67 -26.09 -18.14
N PRO A 235 -7.29 -25.73 -19.39
CA PRO A 235 -6.02 -26.17 -19.97
C PRO A 235 -4.80 -25.67 -19.18
N PHE A 236 -4.96 -24.58 -18.43
CA PHE A 236 -3.91 -23.92 -17.65
C PHE A 236 -3.69 -24.53 -16.25
N GLU A 237 -4.49 -25.53 -15.84
CA GLU A 237 -4.44 -26.09 -14.49
C GLU A 237 -3.12 -26.84 -14.21
N ILE A 238 -2.43 -26.45 -13.14
CA ILE A 238 -1.25 -27.18 -12.64
C ILE A 238 -1.68 -28.41 -11.82
N LEU A 239 -2.60 -28.21 -10.87
CA LEU A 239 -3.26 -29.30 -10.16
C LEU A 239 -4.61 -29.55 -10.79
N SER A 240 -4.89 -30.82 -11.12
CA SER A 240 -6.23 -31.20 -11.56
C SER A 240 -7.27 -30.97 -10.46
N PRO A 241 -8.56 -30.74 -10.79
CA PRO A 241 -9.65 -30.62 -9.81
C PRO A 241 -9.68 -31.73 -8.75
N ALA A 242 -9.35 -32.96 -9.14
CA ALA A 242 -9.26 -34.10 -8.23
C ALA A 242 -7.99 -34.08 -7.36
N GLU A 243 -6.85 -33.57 -7.85
CA GLU A 243 -5.64 -33.42 -7.04
C GLU A 243 -5.76 -32.28 -6.03
N ALA A 244 -6.36 -31.15 -6.42
CA ALA A 244 -6.56 -29.99 -5.56
C ALA A 244 -7.37 -30.33 -4.29
N MET A 245 -8.34 -31.25 -4.40
CA MET A 245 -9.24 -31.66 -3.32
C MET A 245 -8.75 -32.84 -2.46
N LYS A 246 -7.62 -33.48 -2.80
CA LYS A 246 -7.02 -34.54 -1.96
C LYS A 246 -6.41 -33.92 -0.70
N ALA A 247 -6.70 -34.47 0.47
CA ALA A 247 -6.04 -34.07 1.73
C ALA A 247 -4.51 -34.21 1.66
N ASP A 248 -3.80 -33.36 2.41
CA ASP A 248 -2.39 -33.59 2.76
C ASP A 248 -2.33 -34.69 3.84
N SER A 249 -1.22 -35.43 3.94
CA SER A 249 -1.13 -36.66 4.76
C SER A 249 -1.31 -36.47 6.28
N SER A 250 -1.40 -35.22 6.75
CA SER A 250 -1.49 -34.81 8.15
C SER A 250 -2.79 -34.11 8.54
N GLN A 251 -3.79 -33.99 7.66
CA GLN A 251 -5.07 -33.33 7.96
C GLN A 251 -6.28 -34.13 7.46
N SER A 252 -7.40 -34.07 8.20
CA SER A 252 -8.68 -34.65 7.76
C SER A 252 -9.25 -33.83 6.58
N PRO A 253 -9.74 -34.47 5.50
CA PRO A 253 -10.33 -33.74 4.37
C PRO A 253 -11.54 -32.90 4.82
N SER A 254 -11.54 -31.62 4.46
CA SER A 254 -12.71 -30.77 4.61
C SER A 254 -13.84 -31.26 3.69
N LYS A 255 -15.05 -31.42 4.25
CA LYS A 255 -16.19 -31.91 3.49
C LYS A 255 -16.67 -30.85 2.50
N PRO A 256 -16.86 -31.17 1.20
CA PRO A 256 -17.48 -30.25 0.25
C PRO A 256 -18.83 -29.76 0.76
N GLY A 257 -19.13 -28.47 0.54
CA GLY A 257 -20.38 -27.85 0.99
C GLY A 257 -20.44 -27.46 2.48
N GLN A 258 -19.44 -27.79 3.30
CA GLN A 258 -19.32 -27.22 4.64
C GLN A 258 -18.83 -25.77 4.54
N TRP A 259 -19.57 -24.86 5.17
CA TRP A 259 -19.25 -23.43 5.24
C TRP A 259 -18.45 -23.10 6.51
N THR A 260 -17.53 -22.16 6.42
CA THR A 260 -16.69 -21.69 7.53
C THR A 260 -16.34 -20.22 7.32
N THR A 261 -16.14 -19.47 8.39
CA THR A 261 -15.71 -18.07 8.35
C THR A 261 -14.20 -17.98 8.51
N GLN A 262 -13.58 -16.99 7.86
CA GLN A 262 -12.15 -16.73 7.95
C GLN A 262 -11.84 -15.80 9.13
N ASP A 263 -11.55 -16.36 10.29
CA ASP A 263 -11.48 -15.58 11.54
C ASP A 263 -10.13 -14.86 11.74
N VAL A 264 -9.04 -15.43 11.21
CA VAL A 264 -7.69 -14.84 11.31
C VAL A 264 -7.39 -13.84 10.17
N PRO A 265 -6.64 -12.74 10.45
CA PRO A 265 -6.38 -11.68 9.48
C PRO A 265 -5.50 -12.10 8.29
N ILE A 266 -4.64 -13.10 8.50
CA ILE A 266 -3.76 -13.68 7.48
C ILE A 266 -4.01 -15.19 7.41
N THR A 267 -4.39 -15.67 6.23
CA THR A 267 -4.41 -17.10 5.90
C THR A 267 -3.00 -17.56 5.57
N ILE A 268 -2.43 -18.48 6.34
CA ILE A 268 -1.12 -19.07 6.05
C ILE A 268 -1.26 -20.12 4.94
N LEU A 269 -0.51 -19.98 3.84
CA LEU A 269 -0.59 -20.85 2.66
C LEU A 269 0.41 -22.01 2.70
N LYS A 270 0.80 -22.43 3.91
CA LYS A 270 1.74 -23.54 4.13
C LYS A 270 1.10 -24.88 3.79
N ASP A 271 -0.14 -25.10 4.22
CA ASP A 271 -0.79 -26.40 4.07
C ASP A 271 -1.62 -26.45 2.79
N LYS A 272 -1.86 -27.65 2.28
CA LYS A 272 -2.59 -27.85 1.03
C LYS A 272 -4.09 -27.66 1.26
N PHE A 273 -4.74 -26.82 0.45
CA PHE A 273 -6.19 -26.67 0.43
C PHE A 273 -6.68 -26.08 -0.89
N SER A 274 -7.99 -26.23 -1.16
CA SER A 274 -8.68 -25.64 -2.31
C SER A 274 -10.06 -25.14 -1.86
N ARG A 275 -10.31 -23.83 -1.96
CA ARG A 275 -11.54 -23.21 -1.46
C ARG A 275 -11.97 -21.98 -2.24
N VAL A 276 -13.26 -21.66 -2.14
CA VAL A 276 -13.85 -20.44 -2.67
C VAL A 276 -14.38 -19.59 -1.51
N TYR A 277 -14.04 -18.30 -1.52
CA TYR A 277 -14.59 -17.29 -0.61
C TYR A 277 -15.72 -16.56 -1.33
N THR A 278 -16.92 -16.62 -0.77
CA THR A 278 -18.13 -16.01 -1.32
C THR A 278 -19.24 -16.08 -0.29
N ALA A 279 -20.31 -15.32 -0.51
CA ALA A 279 -21.54 -15.49 0.27
C ALA A 279 -22.20 -16.83 -0.10
N PRO A 280 -22.76 -17.58 0.87
CA PRO A 280 -23.54 -18.78 0.56
C PRO A 280 -24.65 -18.49 -0.45
N PRO A 281 -24.97 -19.39 -1.40
CA PRO A 281 -26.03 -19.16 -2.39
C PRO A 281 -27.40 -18.78 -1.78
N SER A 282 -27.72 -19.33 -0.60
CA SER A 282 -28.91 -18.98 0.19
C SER A 282 -28.85 -17.60 0.87
N GLU A 283 -27.67 -16.98 0.95
CA GLU A 283 -27.49 -15.59 1.35
C GLU A 283 -27.52 -14.66 0.13
N ARG A 284 -26.96 -15.09 -1.02
CA ARG A 284 -26.96 -14.33 -2.28
C ARG A 284 -28.37 -14.08 -2.85
N SER A 285 -29.36 -14.89 -2.47
CA SER A 285 -30.77 -14.66 -2.81
C SER A 285 -31.44 -13.55 -2.00
N LYS A 286 -30.78 -12.98 -0.98
CA LYS A 286 -31.27 -11.82 -0.23
C LYS A 286 -31.02 -10.54 -1.03
N ARG A 287 -31.91 -9.55 -0.87
CA ARG A 287 -31.77 -8.21 -1.50
C ARG A 287 -30.47 -7.50 -1.12
N PHE A 288 -29.95 -7.75 0.09
CA PHE A 288 -28.67 -7.27 0.57
C PHE A 288 -27.96 -8.40 1.31
N TYR A 289 -26.68 -8.62 1.01
CA TYR A 289 -25.83 -9.62 1.63
C TYR A 289 -24.37 -9.13 1.66
N ARG A 290 -23.51 -9.76 2.46
CA ARG A 290 -22.09 -9.40 2.51
C ARG A 290 -21.33 -10.10 1.40
N THR A 291 -20.83 -9.35 0.42
CA THR A 291 -19.86 -9.85 -0.55
C THR A 291 -18.46 -9.92 0.07
N PRO A 292 -17.54 -10.75 -0.45
CA PRO A 292 -16.11 -10.67 -0.13
C PRO A 292 -15.55 -9.26 -0.42
N PRO A 293 -14.35 -8.88 0.03
CA PRO A 293 -13.75 -7.60 -0.37
C PRO A 293 -13.47 -7.56 -1.89
N SER A 294 -13.44 -6.36 -2.47
CA SER A 294 -13.05 -6.13 -3.87
C SER A 294 -11.54 -6.22 -4.10
N LYS A 295 -10.73 -6.30 -3.03
CA LYS A 295 -9.29 -6.48 -3.07
C LYS A 295 -8.80 -7.39 -1.95
N TYR A 296 -7.73 -8.13 -2.20
CA TYR A 296 -7.00 -8.90 -1.19
C TYR A 296 -5.50 -8.91 -1.55
N GLU A 297 -4.67 -9.33 -0.61
CA GLU A 297 -3.21 -9.25 -0.75
C GLU A 297 -2.56 -10.62 -0.55
N THR A 298 -1.69 -11.03 -1.46
CA THR A 298 -0.84 -12.22 -1.33
C THR A 298 0.51 -11.80 -0.76
N ILE A 299 1.02 -12.46 0.28
CA ILE A 299 2.24 -12.08 1.01
C ILE A 299 3.31 -13.15 0.83
N ASP A 300 4.44 -12.84 0.19
CA ASP A 300 5.64 -13.67 0.12
C ASP A 300 6.77 -13.05 0.96
N GLN A 301 6.89 -13.51 2.22
CA GLN A 301 7.99 -13.11 3.12
C GLN A 301 9.38 -13.54 2.61
N GLY A 302 9.48 -14.45 1.65
CA GLY A 302 10.75 -14.90 1.09
C GLY A 302 11.27 -14.04 -0.08
N LYS A 303 10.40 -13.26 -0.73
CA LYS A 303 10.79 -12.20 -1.68
C LYS A 303 10.63 -10.78 -1.10
N GLU A 304 9.99 -10.64 0.07
CA GLU A 304 9.53 -9.34 0.61
C GLU A 304 8.54 -8.65 -0.35
N LEU A 305 7.60 -9.42 -0.93
CA LEU A 305 6.61 -8.92 -1.89
C LEU A 305 5.18 -9.22 -1.47
N GLU A 306 4.33 -8.21 -1.67
CA GLU A 306 2.89 -8.35 -1.68
C GLU A 306 2.38 -8.22 -3.13
N PHE A 307 1.29 -8.92 -3.44
CA PHE A 307 0.51 -8.64 -4.64
C PHE A 307 -0.91 -8.33 -4.23
N ARG A 308 -1.34 -7.10 -4.53
CA ARG A 308 -2.73 -6.69 -4.36
C ARG A 308 -3.50 -7.13 -5.59
N VAL A 309 -4.35 -8.15 -5.40
CA VAL A 309 -5.29 -8.61 -6.41
C VAL A 309 -6.60 -7.83 -6.21
N ILE A 310 -7.04 -7.12 -7.26
CA ILE A 310 -8.29 -6.36 -7.28
C ILE A 310 -9.23 -7.04 -8.26
N ARG A 311 -10.47 -7.31 -7.83
CA ARG A 311 -11.52 -7.95 -8.64
C ARG A 311 -12.61 -6.96 -9.03
N MET A 312 -13.17 -7.14 -10.23
CA MET A 312 -14.36 -6.43 -10.72
C MET A 312 -15.25 -7.40 -11.49
N GLY A 313 -16.58 -7.30 -11.36
CA GLY A 313 -17.55 -8.07 -12.15
C GLY A 313 -17.72 -9.56 -11.79
N TYR A 314 -16.96 -10.05 -10.82
CA TYR A 314 -17.03 -11.40 -10.23
C TYR A 314 -17.45 -11.30 -8.77
N ASP A 315 -18.19 -12.25 -8.22
CA ASP A 315 -18.57 -12.26 -6.80
C ASP A 315 -17.69 -13.16 -5.92
N ASP A 316 -17.09 -14.19 -6.49
CA ASP A 316 -16.33 -15.20 -5.76
C ASP A 316 -14.82 -14.91 -5.84
N ILE A 317 -14.06 -15.35 -4.83
CA ILE A 317 -12.59 -15.41 -4.86
C ILE A 317 -12.17 -16.86 -4.71
N TYR A 318 -11.51 -17.41 -5.71
CA TYR A 318 -10.88 -18.73 -5.62
C TYR A 318 -9.49 -18.61 -5.00
N LEU A 319 -9.15 -19.52 -4.09
CA LEU A 319 -7.82 -19.65 -3.50
C LEU A 319 -7.48 -21.12 -3.25
N ALA A 320 -6.34 -21.55 -3.80
CA ALA A 320 -5.75 -22.84 -3.52
C ALA A 320 -4.25 -22.75 -3.27
N SER A 321 -3.83 -23.58 -2.31
CA SER A 321 -2.45 -23.82 -1.90
C SER A 321 -2.09 -25.28 -2.23
N PRO A 322 -0.99 -25.55 -2.96
CA PRO A 322 -0.56 -26.91 -3.25
C PRO A 322 0.05 -27.62 -2.02
N GLY A 323 0.49 -26.88 -0.99
CA GLY A 323 1.17 -27.43 0.18
C GLY A 323 2.39 -28.26 -0.19
N SER A 324 2.52 -29.47 0.36
CA SER A 324 3.63 -30.39 0.02
C SER A 324 3.70 -30.75 -1.47
N LEU A 325 2.56 -30.74 -2.17
CA LEU A 325 2.44 -31.23 -3.54
C LEU A 325 3.07 -30.29 -4.59
N SER A 326 3.52 -29.09 -4.20
CA SER A 326 4.27 -28.19 -5.09
C SER A 326 5.57 -28.82 -5.61
N GLU A 327 6.22 -29.64 -4.78
CA GLU A 327 7.51 -30.28 -5.08
C GLU A 327 7.45 -31.23 -6.29
N LYS A 328 6.25 -31.76 -6.62
CA LYS A 328 5.98 -32.55 -7.82
C LYS A 328 6.16 -31.74 -9.12
N TYR A 329 5.97 -30.42 -9.06
CA TYR A 329 5.91 -29.53 -10.22
C TYR A 329 7.15 -28.66 -10.40
N GLY A 330 8.01 -28.55 -9.39
CA GLY A 330 9.29 -27.85 -9.49
C GLY A 330 9.89 -27.52 -8.13
N ARG A 331 10.91 -26.64 -8.13
CA ARG A 331 11.62 -26.22 -6.90
C ARG A 331 11.04 -24.99 -6.22
N ASP A 332 10.31 -24.14 -6.95
CA ASP A 332 9.67 -22.95 -6.38
C ASP A 332 8.31 -23.28 -5.77
N TYR A 333 7.86 -22.44 -4.85
CA TYR A 333 6.49 -22.52 -4.35
C TYR A 333 5.53 -21.71 -5.24
N PHE A 334 4.26 -22.08 -5.26
CA PHE A 334 3.25 -21.33 -5.98
C PHE A 334 1.87 -21.47 -5.32
N ILE A 335 0.96 -20.56 -5.66
CA ILE A 335 -0.45 -20.64 -5.29
C ILE A 335 -1.31 -20.38 -6.53
N CYS A 336 -2.55 -20.84 -6.52
CA CYS A 336 -3.55 -20.46 -7.52
C CYS A 336 -4.60 -19.58 -6.86
N THR A 337 -4.79 -18.36 -7.35
CA THR A 337 -5.80 -17.44 -6.81
C THR A 337 -6.35 -16.52 -7.89
N GLY A 338 -7.59 -16.06 -7.73
CA GLY A 338 -8.20 -15.14 -8.68
C GLY A 338 -9.69 -14.94 -8.47
N PRO A 339 -10.29 -13.94 -9.11
CA PRO A 339 -11.73 -13.75 -9.09
C PRO A 339 -12.45 -14.77 -9.97
N ALA A 340 -13.64 -15.18 -9.52
CA ALA A 340 -14.43 -16.20 -10.18
C ALA A 340 -15.94 -16.03 -9.96
N SER A 341 -16.71 -16.78 -10.74
CA SER A 341 -18.14 -17.06 -10.55
C SER A 341 -18.31 -18.56 -10.74
N MET A 342 -18.36 -19.29 -9.62
CA MET A 342 -18.29 -20.75 -9.56
C MET A 342 -19.53 -21.37 -8.92
N LEU A 343 -20.02 -20.80 -7.80
CA LEU A 343 -21.16 -21.37 -7.08
C LEU A 343 -22.52 -20.89 -7.60
N VAL A 344 -22.54 -19.66 -8.12
CA VAL A 344 -23.68 -19.10 -8.85
C VAL A 344 -23.11 -18.65 -10.19
N PRO A 345 -23.49 -19.30 -11.32
CA PRO A 345 -23.08 -18.87 -12.65
C PRO A 345 -23.53 -17.44 -12.97
N VAL A 346 -22.86 -16.82 -13.93
CA VAL A 346 -23.29 -15.55 -14.52
C VAL A 346 -24.24 -15.84 -15.67
N THR A 347 -25.51 -15.47 -15.51
CA THR A 347 -26.47 -15.46 -16.62
C THR A 347 -26.20 -14.25 -17.52
N VAL A 348 -26.04 -14.47 -18.83
CA VAL A 348 -25.91 -13.41 -19.84
C VAL A 348 -27.10 -13.50 -20.80
N ASP A 349 -28.00 -12.53 -20.71
CA ASP A 349 -29.25 -12.50 -21.50
C ASP A 349 -29.03 -12.16 -22.99
N PRO A 350 -29.98 -12.50 -23.89
CA PRO A 350 -29.91 -12.20 -25.31
C PRO A 350 -29.69 -10.70 -25.61
N GLY A 351 -28.61 -10.37 -26.31
CA GLY A 351 -28.22 -9.01 -26.66
C GLY A 351 -27.42 -8.28 -25.58
N GLU A 352 -27.38 -8.80 -24.35
CA GLU A 352 -26.61 -8.22 -23.24
C GLU A 352 -25.14 -8.63 -23.26
N GLY A 353 -24.36 -8.01 -22.36
CA GLY A 353 -22.97 -8.38 -22.16
C GLY A 353 -22.50 -8.20 -20.73
N TRP A 354 -21.72 -9.16 -20.26
CA TRP A 354 -21.10 -9.19 -18.95
C TRP A 354 -19.61 -8.85 -19.03
N ARG A 355 -19.07 -8.28 -17.95
CA ARG A 355 -17.66 -7.87 -17.83
C ARG A 355 -17.08 -8.37 -16.53
N GLY A 356 -15.88 -8.94 -16.58
CA GLY A 356 -15.09 -9.31 -15.40
C GLY A 356 -13.65 -8.83 -15.55
N ALA A 357 -12.98 -8.46 -14.46
CA ALA A 357 -11.58 -8.07 -14.50
C ALA A 357 -10.81 -8.45 -13.24
N GLN A 358 -9.50 -8.64 -13.42
CA GLN A 358 -8.50 -8.82 -12.39
C GLN A 358 -7.37 -7.82 -12.63
N ILE A 359 -6.97 -7.08 -11.60
CA ILE A 359 -5.76 -6.25 -11.61
C ILE A 359 -4.79 -6.84 -10.59
N ASN A 360 -3.60 -7.21 -11.06
CA ASN A 360 -2.50 -7.64 -10.22
C ASN A 360 -1.53 -6.46 -10.11
N ARG A 361 -1.58 -5.74 -8.98
CA ARG A 361 -0.63 -4.67 -8.66
C ARG A 361 0.45 -5.24 -7.75
N LEU A 362 1.70 -5.09 -8.17
CA LEU A 362 2.84 -5.27 -7.27
C LEU A 362 2.69 -4.26 -6.14
N HIS A 363 2.69 -4.75 -4.92
CA HIS A 363 2.76 -3.91 -3.74
C HIS A 363 3.96 -4.40 -2.94
N LYS A 364 5.07 -3.68 -2.91
CA LYS A 364 6.24 -4.22 -2.23
C LYS A 364 5.90 -4.42 -0.73
N SER A 365 6.06 -5.64 -0.21
CA SER A 365 6.10 -5.88 1.24
C SER A 365 7.43 -5.35 1.78
N PHE A 366 7.53 -4.05 1.88
CA PHE A 366 7.70 -3.59 3.22
C PHE A 366 6.34 -3.73 3.91
N ILE A 367 6.32 -4.49 5.00
CA ILE A 367 5.13 -4.79 5.82
C ILE A 367 4.16 -3.61 5.78
N HIS A 368 2.88 -3.87 5.51
CA HIS A 368 1.78 -2.89 5.47
C HIS A 368 1.52 -2.24 6.86
N VAL A 369 2.52 -1.58 7.44
CA VAL A 369 2.32 -0.37 8.22
C VAL A 369 1.88 0.68 7.19
N THR A 370 0.56 0.74 7.01
CA THR A 370 -0.17 1.78 6.27
C THR A 370 0.55 3.12 6.33
N LEU A 371 0.55 3.85 5.19
CA LEU A 371 0.94 5.27 5.07
C LEU A 371 0.11 6.20 5.98
N LYS A 372 0.32 6.06 7.28
CA LYS A 372 0.21 7.12 8.26
C LYS A 372 1.55 7.82 8.19
N VAL A 373 1.59 8.94 7.46
CA VAL A 373 2.58 9.96 7.74
C VAL A 373 2.22 10.49 9.12
N TYR A 374 2.76 9.84 10.15
CA TYR A 374 2.72 10.30 11.53
C TYR A 374 3.69 11.48 11.66
N GLN A 375 3.39 12.60 11.00
CA GLN A 375 3.98 13.88 11.36
C GLN A 375 3.40 14.31 12.70
N ILE A 376 3.83 13.59 13.74
CA ILE A 376 3.64 13.91 15.14
C ILE A 376 4.55 15.10 15.39
N ASN A 377 4.00 16.30 15.19
CA ASN A 377 4.58 17.55 15.67
C ASN A 377 4.22 17.67 17.15
N VAL A 378 5.16 17.28 18.01
CA VAL A 378 5.07 17.52 19.46
C VAL A 378 5.67 18.88 19.73
N LEU A 379 4.83 19.82 20.18
CA LEU A 379 5.33 20.96 20.93
C LEU A 379 5.53 20.51 22.37
N ILE A 380 6.78 20.23 22.74
CA ILE A 380 7.16 20.02 24.14
C ILE A 380 7.73 21.34 24.64
N VAL A 381 6.99 22.07 25.47
CA VAL A 381 7.54 23.20 26.25
C VAL A 381 7.75 22.71 27.68
N TYR A 382 9.00 22.73 28.12
CA TYR A 382 9.38 22.49 29.51
C TYR A 382 9.50 23.86 30.20
N LEU A 383 8.52 24.15 31.07
CA LEU A 383 8.55 25.27 32.00
C LEU A 383 9.11 24.77 33.33
N ASP A 384 10.43 24.87 33.52
CA ASP A 384 11.01 24.61 34.84
C ASP A 384 10.59 25.71 35.82
N GLY A 385 9.82 25.33 36.85
CA GLY A 385 9.43 26.24 37.94
C GLY A 385 8.00 26.13 38.46
N ILE A 386 7.15 25.27 37.89
CA ILE A 386 5.72 25.20 38.24
C ILE A 386 5.40 23.86 38.92
N GLY A 387 4.89 23.92 40.15
CA GLY A 387 4.35 22.75 40.86
C GLY A 387 2.99 22.34 40.30
N SER A 388 2.74 21.04 40.16
CA SER A 388 1.51 20.52 39.55
C SER A 388 0.26 20.85 40.37
N ALA A 389 -0.62 21.68 39.81
CA ALA A 389 -2.01 21.81 40.23
C ALA A 389 -2.93 21.34 39.09
N ASP A 390 -3.56 20.18 39.24
CA ASP A 390 -4.60 19.70 38.32
C ASP A 390 -5.86 20.57 38.49
N ILE A 391 -6.01 21.59 37.65
CA ILE A 391 -7.23 22.38 37.54
C ILE A 391 -7.87 22.15 36.17
N ALA A 392 -8.88 21.29 36.16
CA ALA A 392 -9.71 21.08 34.98
C ALA A 392 -10.57 22.32 34.72
N TYR A 393 -10.30 23.02 33.62
CA TYR A 393 -11.19 24.07 33.13
C TYR A 393 -12.59 23.50 32.85
N PRO A 394 -13.67 24.23 33.19
CA PRO A 394 -14.99 23.95 32.64
C PRO A 394 -14.94 24.21 31.13
N GLN A 395 -14.72 23.15 30.36
CA GLN A 395 -14.79 23.22 28.90
C GLN A 395 -16.19 23.67 28.49
N PRO A 396 -16.36 24.61 27.54
CA PRO A 396 -17.66 24.83 26.92
C PRO A 396 -18.16 23.49 26.35
N PRO A 397 -19.48 23.21 26.40
CA PRO A 397 -20.00 21.88 26.09
C PRO A 397 -19.53 21.42 24.71
N PHE A 398 -18.76 20.33 24.73
CA PHE A 398 -18.16 19.74 23.54
C PHE A 398 -19.26 19.38 22.54
N ASN A 399 -19.34 20.13 21.44
CA ASN A 399 -20.30 19.91 20.37
C ASN A 399 -19.60 20.09 19.01
N VAL A 400 -19.41 18.97 18.32
CA VAL A 400 -18.82 18.93 16.97
C VAL A 400 -19.69 19.64 15.95
N GLU A 401 -21.02 19.64 16.10
CA GLU A 401 -21.94 20.39 15.24
C GLU A 401 -21.70 21.90 15.39
N TYR A 402 -21.52 22.40 16.62
CA TYR A 402 -21.18 23.81 16.85
C TYR A 402 -19.84 24.19 16.21
N LEU A 403 -18.79 23.39 16.40
CA LEU A 403 -17.48 23.63 15.75
C LEU A 403 -17.57 23.56 14.22
N GLN A 404 -18.38 22.66 13.67
CA GLN A 404 -18.60 22.53 12.23
C GLN A 404 -19.46 23.68 11.66
N ILE A 405 -20.34 24.30 12.45
CA ILE A 405 -21.09 25.51 12.07
C ILE A 405 -20.19 26.74 12.10
N GLU A 406 -19.44 26.94 13.19
CA GLU A 406 -18.60 28.13 13.41
C GLU A 406 -17.35 28.13 12.50
N PHE A 407 -16.62 27.00 12.47
CA PHE A 407 -15.30 26.89 11.85
C PHE A 407 -15.23 25.91 10.67
N GLY A 408 -16.30 25.15 10.40
CA GLY A 408 -16.33 24.08 9.40
C GLY A 408 -16.48 24.53 7.94
N SER A 409 -16.17 25.78 7.65
CA SER A 409 -16.06 26.34 6.32
C SER A 409 -14.61 26.20 5.79
N HIS A 410 -14.33 26.70 4.58
CA HIS A 410 -12.95 26.90 4.10
C HIS A 410 -12.03 25.66 3.98
N GLY A 411 -12.57 24.43 3.94
CA GLY A 411 -11.78 23.19 3.82
C GLY A 411 -11.40 22.56 5.16
N VAL A 412 -12.01 23.02 6.27
CA VAL A 412 -11.86 22.40 7.60
C VAL A 412 -13.09 21.57 7.97
N SER A 413 -12.86 20.44 8.63
CA SER A 413 -13.93 19.58 9.17
C SER A 413 -13.57 18.98 10.52
N PHE A 414 -14.58 18.69 11.33
CA PHE A 414 -14.43 18.19 12.69
C PHE A 414 -15.01 16.78 12.81
N ALA A 415 -14.35 15.92 13.60
CA ALA A 415 -14.82 14.55 13.84
C ALA A 415 -14.59 14.15 15.30
N GLU A 416 -15.61 13.61 15.94
CA GLU A 416 -15.52 13.02 17.28
C GLU A 416 -14.69 11.73 17.27
N LEU A 417 -13.88 11.53 18.33
CA LEU A 417 -13.08 10.31 18.56
C LEU A 417 -13.37 9.65 19.92
N GLY A 418 -14.17 10.30 20.77
CA GLY A 418 -14.59 9.81 22.07
C GLY A 418 -15.14 10.95 22.93
N GLN A 419 -15.63 10.61 24.13
CA GLN A 419 -16.40 11.49 25.02
C GLN A 419 -15.77 12.86 25.36
N SER A 420 -14.46 13.03 25.16
CA SER A 420 -13.70 14.25 25.45
C SER A 420 -12.64 14.59 24.40
N SER A 421 -12.71 14.02 23.20
CA SER A 421 -11.67 14.20 22.17
C SER A 421 -12.22 14.27 20.75
N TYR A 422 -11.62 15.12 19.93
CA TYR A 422 -12.00 15.32 18.53
C TYR A 422 -10.78 15.60 17.67
N VAL A 423 -10.93 15.43 16.35
CA VAL A 423 -9.91 15.78 15.37
C VAL A 423 -10.42 16.89 14.45
N ILE A 424 -9.58 17.92 14.30
CA ILE A 424 -9.69 18.96 13.29
C ILE A 424 -8.97 18.45 12.04
N ARG A 425 -9.64 18.44 10.89
CA ARG A 425 -9.05 18.03 9.60
C ARG A 425 -8.98 19.24 8.68
N MET A 426 -7.79 19.56 8.20
CA MET A 426 -7.56 20.57 7.15
C MET A 426 -7.37 19.85 5.81
N LEU A 427 -8.00 20.34 4.75
CA LEU A 427 -7.87 19.79 3.39
C LEU A 427 -7.84 20.93 2.36
N LEU A 428 -6.69 21.09 1.69
CA LEU A 428 -6.54 21.92 0.51
C LEU A 428 -7.00 21.16 -0.75
N GLU A 429 -7.48 21.87 -1.76
CA GLU A 429 -7.95 21.30 -3.04
C GLU A 429 -6.82 20.72 -3.88
N ASN A 430 -5.58 21.17 -3.66
CA ASN A 430 -4.41 20.50 -4.23
C ASN A 430 -4.27 19.05 -3.73
N GLY A 431 -4.95 18.64 -2.65
CA GLY A 431 -4.92 17.32 -2.04
C GLY A 431 -4.03 17.22 -0.79
N SER A 432 -3.38 18.31 -0.40
CA SER A 432 -2.64 18.40 0.86
C SER A 432 -3.62 18.44 2.04
N ALA A 433 -3.39 17.59 3.04
CA ALA A 433 -4.24 17.43 4.19
C ALA A 433 -3.45 17.35 5.49
N ALA A 434 -4.04 17.82 6.58
CA ALA A 434 -3.50 17.63 7.93
C ALA A 434 -4.61 17.29 8.92
N SER A 435 -4.26 16.70 10.05
CA SER A 435 -5.21 16.38 11.13
C SER A 435 -4.60 16.68 12.49
N ILE A 436 -5.33 17.42 13.33
CA ILE A 436 -4.93 17.87 14.66
C ILE A 436 -5.85 17.19 15.67
N LEU A 437 -5.29 16.51 16.67
CA LEU A 437 -6.02 15.91 17.77
C LEU A 437 -6.17 16.91 18.92
N MET A 438 -7.40 17.09 19.37
CA MET A 438 -7.77 17.95 20.48
C MET A 438 -8.20 17.10 21.69
N PRO A 439 -7.89 17.53 22.92
CA PRO A 439 -7.31 18.83 23.30
C PRO A 439 -5.76 18.89 23.28
N SER A 440 -5.05 17.86 22.80
CA SER A 440 -3.58 17.80 22.85
C SER A 440 -2.84 18.73 21.89
N GLY A 441 -3.54 19.36 20.93
CA GLY A 441 -2.94 20.18 19.87
C GLY A 441 -2.04 19.40 18.91
N LEU A 442 -2.02 18.07 19.03
CA LEU A 442 -1.08 17.21 18.33
C LEU A 442 -1.46 17.07 16.85
N ILE A 443 -0.58 17.48 15.94
CA ILE A 443 -0.71 17.08 14.54
C ILE A 443 -0.50 15.56 14.48
N THR A 444 -1.54 14.81 14.10
CA THR A 444 -1.54 13.35 14.02
C THR A 444 -1.23 12.85 12.61
N SER A 445 -1.46 13.69 11.60
CA SER A 445 -0.94 13.46 10.25
C SER A 445 -0.80 14.76 9.46
N TYR A 446 0.17 14.78 8.56
CA TYR A 446 0.27 15.73 7.45
C TYR A 446 0.59 14.92 6.19
N LYS A 447 -0.14 15.17 5.10
CA LYS A 447 -0.07 14.42 3.85
C LYS A 447 -0.13 15.43 2.70
N PRO A 448 0.98 15.75 2.01
CA PRO A 448 0.89 16.45 0.72
C PRO A 448 0.16 15.58 -0.31
N LYS A 449 -0.31 16.19 -1.40
CA LYS A 449 -1.13 15.59 -2.48
C LYS A 449 -0.84 14.11 -2.80
N MET A 450 -1.62 13.18 -2.21
CA MET A 450 -1.93 11.82 -2.71
C MET A 450 -2.97 11.10 -1.82
N TRP A 451 -3.78 10.21 -2.40
CA TRP A 451 -5.02 9.63 -1.83
C TRP A 451 -4.79 8.26 -1.10
N HIS A 452 -5.54 7.79 -0.09
CA HIS A 452 -6.65 8.32 0.75
C HIS A 452 -6.89 7.40 1.99
N GLY A 453 -7.71 7.83 2.97
CA GLY A 453 -8.57 6.98 3.84
C GLY A 453 -8.00 6.15 5.02
N SER A 454 -8.35 6.51 6.28
CA SER A 454 -8.49 5.62 7.48
C SER A 454 -8.86 6.39 8.76
N SER A 455 -9.40 5.70 9.79
CA SER A 455 -9.70 6.21 11.15
C SER A 455 -8.61 5.82 12.19
N ILE A 456 -8.80 6.22 13.47
CA ILE A 456 -7.76 6.28 14.52
C ILE A 456 -8.32 5.76 15.87
N GLU A 457 -7.46 5.13 16.68
CA GLU A 457 -7.58 4.98 18.15
C GLU A 457 -6.21 5.28 18.79
N ASN A 458 -6.16 5.73 20.07
CA ASN A 458 -4.99 6.35 20.72
C ASN A 458 -4.83 5.99 22.23
N GLY A 459 -3.65 6.28 22.82
CA GLY A 459 -3.32 6.19 24.26
C GLY A 459 -2.20 7.17 24.68
N PHE A 460 -2.02 7.46 25.98
CA PHE A 460 -1.56 8.76 26.54
C PHE A 460 -0.20 8.81 27.29
N SER A 461 0.44 10.00 27.33
CA SER A 461 0.63 10.88 28.53
C SER A 461 1.21 12.28 28.14
N TRP A 462 1.84 13.07 29.03
CA TRP A 462 1.75 14.55 29.15
C TRP A 462 2.51 15.47 28.14
N SER A 463 1.86 16.58 27.80
CA SER A 463 2.26 17.83 27.09
C SER A 463 1.09 18.83 27.27
N PRO A 464 1.17 20.16 27.05
CA PRO A 464 0.09 21.11 27.44
C PRO A 464 -1.31 20.61 27.04
N LEU A 465 -2.07 20.13 28.03
CA LEU A 465 -3.18 19.18 27.79
C LEU A 465 -4.51 19.83 27.39
N SER A 466 -4.59 21.16 27.40
CA SER A 466 -5.83 21.91 27.17
C SER A 466 -5.64 23.02 26.13
N TRP A 467 -5.27 22.64 24.90
CA TRP A 467 -5.37 23.57 23.77
C TRP A 467 -6.83 23.87 23.48
N ILE A 468 -7.14 25.16 23.37
CA ILE A 468 -8.44 25.66 22.94
C ILE A 468 -8.29 26.14 21.50
N LEU A 469 -9.16 25.65 20.60
CA LEU A 469 -9.29 26.21 19.26
C LEU A 469 -9.87 27.61 19.37
N THR A 470 -9.16 28.62 18.85
CA THR A 470 -9.61 30.01 18.92
C THR A 470 -9.99 30.59 17.56
N ASP A 471 -9.38 30.13 16.47
CA ASP A 471 -9.60 30.71 15.14
C ASP A 471 -9.25 29.72 14.02
N VAL A 472 -9.93 29.86 12.88
CA VAL A 472 -9.65 29.14 11.62
C VAL A 472 -9.73 30.14 10.47
N LYS A 473 -8.62 30.33 9.76
CA LYS A 473 -8.46 31.34 8.70
C LYS A 473 -8.07 30.71 7.37
N GLY A 474 -8.36 31.44 6.29
CA GLY A 474 -7.90 31.13 4.93
C GLY A 474 -8.94 30.39 4.08
N SER A 475 -8.50 29.57 3.14
CA SER A 475 -9.35 28.81 2.22
C SER A 475 -8.65 27.55 1.68
N SER A 476 -9.44 26.59 1.21
CA SER A 476 -8.99 25.36 0.56
C SER A 476 -8.17 25.59 -0.72
N GLN A 477 -8.18 26.80 -1.28
CA GLN A 477 -7.52 27.18 -2.53
C GLN A 477 -6.10 27.73 -2.35
N ASP A 478 -5.78 28.32 -1.19
CA ASP A 478 -4.52 29.04 -0.96
C ASP A 478 -3.80 28.54 0.30
N SER A 479 -4.41 28.72 1.45
CA SER A 479 -3.86 28.24 2.72
C SER A 479 -4.95 28.09 3.78
N ILE A 480 -4.81 27.11 4.65
CA ILE A 480 -5.65 26.95 5.85
C ILE A 480 -4.77 27.16 7.06
N GLN A 481 -5.21 28.00 7.99
CA GLN A 481 -4.53 28.30 9.25
C GLN A 481 -5.46 27.99 10.42
N VAL A 482 -4.97 27.17 11.36
CA VAL A 482 -5.64 26.86 12.63
C VAL A 482 -4.85 27.51 13.77
N GLU A 483 -5.54 28.28 14.61
CA GLU A 483 -4.95 28.93 15.77
C GLU A 483 -5.46 28.28 17.05
N LEU A 484 -4.53 27.75 17.84
CA LEU A 484 -4.77 27.16 19.14
C LEU A 484 -4.13 28.05 20.22
N ILE A 485 -4.78 28.19 21.36
CA ILE A 485 -4.22 28.90 22.52
C ILE A 485 -4.32 27.99 23.75
N SER A 486 -3.25 27.97 24.54
CA SER A 486 -3.21 27.46 25.90
C SER A 486 -2.91 28.62 26.84
N ARG A 487 -3.76 28.81 27.86
CA ARG A 487 -3.62 29.87 28.87
C ARG A 487 -3.47 29.25 30.24
N GLU A 488 -2.42 29.66 30.94
CA GLU A 488 -2.23 29.31 32.34
C GLU A 488 -2.64 30.52 33.20
N ILE A 489 -3.89 30.52 33.69
CA ILE A 489 -4.47 31.67 34.41
C ILE A 489 -3.68 32.05 35.67
N GLU A 490 -3.11 31.08 36.39
CA GLU A 490 -2.34 31.35 37.60
C GLU A 490 -0.97 31.96 37.30
N ASN A 491 -0.35 31.61 36.17
CA ASN A 491 1.04 31.96 35.86
C ASN A 491 1.18 33.09 34.83
N MET A 492 0.09 33.67 34.30
CA MET A 492 0.11 34.82 33.36
C MET A 492 0.98 34.58 32.11
N VAL A 493 1.02 33.33 31.62
CA VAL A 493 1.68 32.97 30.36
C VAL A 493 0.61 32.54 29.35
N GLU A 494 0.64 33.16 28.17
CA GLU A 494 -0.16 32.73 27.01
C GLU A 494 0.76 32.04 26.01
N VAL A 495 0.44 30.81 25.64
CA VAL A 495 1.09 30.09 24.54
C VAL A 495 0.09 29.95 23.41
N LYS A 496 0.42 30.51 22.25
CA LYS A 496 -0.34 30.35 21.02
C LYS A 496 0.43 29.47 20.04
N TYR A 497 -0.25 28.48 19.47
CA TYR A 497 0.27 27.59 18.46
C TYR A 497 -0.55 27.78 17.17
N THR A 498 0.12 28.22 16.12
CA THR A 498 -0.47 28.51 14.80
C THR A 498 0.05 27.48 13.81
N ILE A 499 -0.87 26.72 13.22
CA ILE A 499 -0.58 25.66 12.25
C ILE A 499 -1.11 26.13 10.91
N THR A 500 -0.22 26.35 9.95
CA THR A 500 -0.59 26.80 8.60
C THR A 500 -0.23 25.71 7.59
N LEU A 501 -1.24 25.26 6.84
CA LEU A 501 -1.11 24.36 5.70
C LEU A 501 -1.23 25.20 4.42
N LYS A 502 -0.16 25.28 3.64
CA LYS A 502 -0.11 26.00 2.36
C LYS A 502 0.66 25.19 1.33
N ASP A 503 0.10 24.99 0.15
CA ASP A 503 0.72 24.23 -0.95
C ASP A 503 1.25 22.85 -0.48
N ASP A 504 2.57 22.64 -0.59
CA ASP A 504 3.32 21.48 -0.10
C ASP A 504 4.22 21.86 1.10
N THR A 505 3.72 22.78 1.93
CA THR A 505 4.37 23.27 3.15
C THR A 505 3.43 23.14 4.36
N LEU A 506 3.91 22.50 5.41
CA LEU A 506 3.36 22.60 6.76
C LEU A 506 4.22 23.58 7.57
N ASN A 507 3.58 24.59 8.15
CA ASN A 507 4.20 25.53 9.07
C ASN A 507 3.62 25.36 10.48
N SER A 508 4.50 25.38 11.47
CA SER A 508 4.19 25.28 12.90
C SER A 508 4.87 26.44 13.63
N GLU A 509 4.14 27.54 13.85
CA GLU A 509 4.61 28.71 14.60
C GLU A 509 4.07 28.66 16.04
N VAL A 510 4.98 28.76 17.00
CA VAL A 510 4.68 28.90 18.43
C VAL A 510 5.08 30.29 18.87
N SER A 511 4.15 31.01 19.50
CA SER A 511 4.42 32.28 20.14
C SER A 511 4.06 32.22 21.62
N VAL A 512 4.99 32.60 22.48
CA VAL A 512 4.79 32.69 23.94
C VAL A 512 4.79 34.17 24.32
N LEU A 513 3.79 34.58 25.11
CA LEU A 513 3.70 35.90 25.74
C LEU A 513 3.85 35.74 27.26
N ASN A 514 4.80 36.48 27.83
CA ASN A 514 5.02 36.53 29.28
C ASN A 514 4.37 37.79 29.86
N SER A 515 3.15 37.69 30.37
CA SER A 515 2.47 38.77 31.11
C SER A 515 2.72 38.71 32.62
N ARG A 516 3.83 38.06 33.03
CA ARG A 516 4.33 38.12 34.41
C ARG A 516 5.15 39.37 34.61
N SER A 517 5.13 39.91 35.81
CA SER A 517 6.07 40.94 36.29
C SER A 517 7.52 40.44 36.49
N SER A 518 7.81 39.18 36.14
CA SER A 518 9.10 38.51 36.36
C SER A 518 9.62 37.85 35.08
N GLN A 519 10.94 37.66 35.01
CA GLN A 519 11.60 36.95 33.92
C GLN A 519 11.17 35.48 33.89
N LEU A 520 10.93 34.96 32.69
CA LEU A 520 10.55 33.59 32.41
C LEU A 520 11.64 32.94 31.56
N GLU A 521 12.07 31.74 31.93
CA GLU A 521 12.97 30.92 31.11
C GLU A 521 12.22 29.72 30.55
N LEU A 522 12.28 29.57 29.23
CA LEU A 522 11.58 28.52 28.50
C LEU A 522 12.61 27.54 27.95
N THR A 523 12.42 26.24 28.21
CA THR A 523 13.08 25.20 27.41
C THR A 523 12.03 24.45 26.61
N GLY A 524 12.42 23.82 25.51
CA GLY A 524 11.47 23.09 24.69
C GLY A 524 11.88 22.89 23.24
N SER A 525 10.96 22.31 22.48
CA SER A 525 11.19 21.92 21.10
C SER A 525 9.89 21.72 20.32
N ILE A 526 9.92 22.02 19.02
CA ILE A 526 8.93 21.55 18.04
C ILE A 526 9.55 20.35 17.35
N LEU A 527 9.12 19.14 17.72
CA LEU A 527 9.69 17.87 17.25
C LEU A 527 8.78 17.19 16.23
N SER A 528 9.31 16.88 15.05
CA SER A 528 8.60 16.15 14.00
C SER A 528 9.13 14.73 13.85
N HIS A 529 8.24 13.76 13.94
CA HIS A 529 8.55 12.39 13.56
C HIS A 529 8.40 12.24 12.04
N LEU A 530 9.51 12.15 11.32
CA LEU A 530 9.54 11.90 9.88
C LEU A 530 9.63 10.40 9.63
N THR A 531 8.54 9.78 9.14
CA THR A 531 8.58 8.38 8.71
C THR A 531 9.49 8.24 7.49
N VAL A 532 10.51 7.38 7.55
CA VAL A 532 11.46 7.12 6.45
C VAL A 532 11.32 5.70 5.92
N SER A 533 12.05 5.35 4.86
CA SER A 533 12.22 3.97 4.38
C SER A 533 13.09 3.17 5.36
N SER A 534 14.23 3.72 5.73
CA SER A 534 15.05 3.27 6.85
C SER A 534 16.10 4.32 7.17
N PRO A 535 16.67 4.31 8.39
CA PRO A 535 17.83 5.14 8.69
C PRO A 535 19.02 4.88 7.73
N ASP A 536 19.23 3.63 7.28
CA ASP A 536 20.25 3.29 6.26
C ASP A 536 20.05 3.94 4.88
N ALA A 537 18.81 4.23 4.51
CA ALA A 537 18.50 4.87 3.24
C ALA A 537 18.34 6.39 3.36
N THR A 538 18.54 6.96 4.57
CA THR A 538 18.29 8.37 4.86
C THR A 538 19.55 9.14 5.21
N TYR A 539 19.62 10.38 4.70
CA TYR A 539 20.74 11.29 4.86
C TYR A 539 20.21 12.66 5.29
N ALA A 540 20.92 13.35 6.18
CA ALA A 540 20.73 14.79 6.38
C ALA A 540 21.77 15.54 5.52
N PHE A 541 21.29 16.43 4.66
CA PHE A 541 22.11 17.24 3.76
C PHE A 541 22.18 18.69 4.23
N GLY A 542 23.39 19.26 4.29
CA GLY A 542 23.66 20.64 4.68
C GLY A 542 24.01 20.86 6.15
N LEU A 543 24.32 19.81 6.92
CA LEU A 543 24.76 19.94 8.32
C LEU A 543 26.29 20.11 8.48
N GLU A 544 27.05 20.12 7.39
CA GLU A 544 28.50 20.38 7.37
C GLU A 544 28.88 21.61 8.22
N GLY A 545 29.88 21.48 9.09
CA GLY A 545 30.32 22.54 10.01
C GLY A 545 29.36 22.81 11.19
N SER A 546 28.35 21.97 11.41
CA SER A 546 27.48 22.08 12.59
C SER A 546 28.09 21.35 13.77
N ASN A 547 28.32 22.08 14.86
CA ASN A 547 28.68 21.49 16.16
C ASN A 547 27.50 20.68 16.70
N TYR A 548 27.77 19.56 17.38
CA TYR A 548 26.76 18.73 18.02
C TYR A 548 27.18 18.26 19.42
N VAL A 549 26.18 18.03 20.27
CA VAL A 549 26.31 17.38 21.56
C VAL A 549 25.42 16.14 21.57
N ASN A 550 25.97 14.98 21.90
CA ASN A 550 25.18 13.77 22.14
C ASN A 550 24.41 13.91 23.48
N LYS A 551 23.08 13.80 23.43
CA LYS A 551 22.17 13.90 24.59
C LYS A 551 21.04 12.89 24.46
N LEU A 552 20.61 12.25 25.55
CA LEU A 552 19.49 11.31 25.50
C LEU A 552 18.20 11.95 24.94
N PRO A 553 17.29 11.14 24.35
CA PRO A 553 16.02 11.64 23.85
C PRO A 553 15.15 12.27 24.95
N PRO A 554 14.40 13.35 24.64
CA PRO A 554 13.50 13.97 25.59
C PRO A 554 12.40 12.99 26.00
N ILE A 555 12.16 12.87 27.31
CA ILE A 555 11.15 11.96 27.87
C ILE A 555 9.77 12.58 27.66
N SER A 556 9.04 12.10 26.66
CA SER A 556 7.65 12.46 26.41
C SER A 556 6.92 11.26 25.81
N ASP A 557 5.67 11.06 26.18
CA ASP A 557 4.83 9.97 25.70
C ASP A 557 4.48 10.08 24.20
N PHE A 558 4.68 11.28 23.62
CA PHE A 558 4.58 11.49 22.17
C PHE A 558 5.90 11.23 21.43
N PHE A 559 7.01 10.98 22.15
CA PHE A 559 8.28 10.58 21.56
C PHE A 559 8.26 9.06 21.29
N ILE A 560 8.36 8.66 20.03
CA ILE A 560 8.43 7.24 19.68
C ILE A 560 9.76 6.68 20.22
N MET A 561 9.71 5.67 21.08
CA MET A 561 10.91 4.99 21.61
C MET A 561 10.96 3.50 21.21
N PRO A 562 12.10 3.00 20.67
CA PRO A 562 12.27 1.58 20.40
C PRO A 562 12.39 0.74 21.68
N PRO A 563 11.84 -0.49 21.72
CA PRO A 563 11.78 -1.31 22.92
C PRO A 563 13.16 -1.78 23.43
N ASN A 564 14.18 -1.72 22.57
CA ASN A 564 15.56 -2.06 22.94
C ASN A 564 16.31 -0.92 23.65
N LEU A 565 15.77 0.32 23.68
CA LEU A 565 16.34 1.42 24.47
C LEU A 565 15.91 1.33 25.96
N ALA A 566 14.71 0.80 26.22
CA ALA A 566 14.05 0.85 27.53
C ALA A 566 14.48 -0.25 28.53
N LYS A 567 15.42 -1.14 28.19
CA LYS A 567 15.76 -2.30 29.02
C LYS A 567 16.70 -2.01 30.20
N ASN A 568 17.34 -0.85 30.26
CA ASN A 568 18.25 -0.46 31.34
C ASN A 568 17.67 0.65 32.23
N LYS A 569 16.63 0.32 33.02
CA LYS A 569 16.47 0.66 34.46
C LYS A 569 15.04 0.38 34.92
N LYS A 570 14.88 -0.57 35.84
CA LYS A 570 13.78 -0.50 36.81
C LYS A 570 14.17 0.54 37.86
N THR A 571 13.55 1.71 37.82
CA THR A 571 13.56 2.66 38.94
C THR A 571 12.14 3.12 39.20
N SER A 572 11.71 3.01 40.45
CA SER A 572 10.39 3.38 40.94
C SER A 572 10.14 4.89 40.83
N PRO A 573 8.88 5.34 40.70
CA PRO A 573 8.53 6.75 40.57
C PRO A 573 8.53 7.45 41.93
N SER A 574 9.71 7.67 42.51
CA SER A 574 9.90 8.65 43.57
C SER A 574 11.38 9.01 43.75
N GLN A 575 11.60 10.26 44.18
CA GLN A 575 12.86 10.86 44.61
C GLN A 575 13.79 11.42 43.53
N SER A 576 14.44 12.51 43.95
CA SER A 576 15.05 13.59 43.19
C SER A 576 16.58 13.60 43.36
N TRP A 577 17.30 13.99 42.29
CA TRP A 577 18.73 14.39 42.28
C TRP A 577 19.73 13.23 42.58
N PRO A 578 21.08 13.41 42.61
CA PRO A 578 21.97 14.37 41.95
C PRO A 578 23.03 13.68 41.02
N LEU A 579 24.07 14.41 40.57
CA LEU A 579 24.84 14.14 39.33
C LEU A 579 26.27 13.55 39.53
N SER A 580 26.54 12.62 40.47
CA SER A 580 27.96 12.34 40.85
C SER A 580 28.39 10.98 41.44
N SER A 581 27.74 9.83 41.16
CA SER A 581 28.08 8.56 41.88
C SER A 581 28.07 7.21 41.10
N LEU A 582 28.30 7.14 39.78
CA LEU A 582 28.20 5.86 39.03
C LEU A 582 29.42 5.46 38.16
N LYS A 583 30.62 5.97 38.46
CA LYS A 583 31.81 5.78 37.59
C LYS A 583 32.62 4.47 37.82
N GLU A 584 32.20 3.56 38.71
CA GLU A 584 33.11 2.50 39.22
C GLU A 584 32.69 1.02 39.11
N LEU A 585 31.48 0.65 38.63
CA LEU A 585 30.97 -0.72 38.91
C LEU A 585 30.97 -1.77 37.78
N PHE A 586 31.12 -1.45 36.49
CA PHE A 586 31.04 -2.47 35.42
C PHE A 586 32.11 -2.38 34.34
N GLY A 587 33.21 -3.11 34.53
CA GLY A 587 34.16 -3.45 33.48
C GLY A 587 33.88 -4.84 32.90
N ALA A 588 33.34 -4.91 31.68
CA ALA A 588 33.37 -6.10 30.82
C ALA A 588 33.25 -5.67 29.35
N LYS A 589 34.07 -6.24 28.46
CA LYS A 589 34.05 -5.89 27.04
C LYS A 589 32.93 -6.63 26.31
N THR A 590 31.93 -5.89 25.84
CA THR A 590 31.01 -6.29 24.77
C THR A 590 30.79 -5.07 23.89
N ASP A 591 30.78 -5.26 22.57
CA ASP A 591 30.73 -4.18 21.57
C ASP A 591 29.29 -3.68 21.35
N ASP A 592 28.69 -3.15 22.42
CA ASP A 592 27.44 -2.39 22.38
C ASP A 592 27.77 -0.90 22.29
N THR A 593 27.41 -0.25 21.19
CA THR A 593 27.56 1.21 21.03
C THR A 593 26.52 1.94 21.89
N GLU A 594 26.77 2.00 23.20
CA GLU A 594 26.00 2.86 24.11
C GLU A 594 26.12 4.33 23.68
N ILE A 595 25.02 5.08 23.76
CA ILE A 595 25.01 6.52 23.49
C ILE A 595 25.71 7.19 24.67
N ASN A 596 27.02 7.39 24.54
CA ASN A 596 27.83 8.08 25.54
C ASN A 596 27.37 9.54 25.62
N GLU A 597 26.80 9.94 26.75
CA GLU A 597 26.31 11.31 26.95
C GLU A 597 27.48 12.29 26.97
N GLN A 598 27.25 13.53 26.53
CA GLN A 598 28.19 14.66 26.62
C GLN A 598 29.45 14.58 25.73
N THR A 599 29.54 13.64 24.77
CA THR A 599 30.55 13.78 23.71
C THR A 599 30.14 14.88 22.73
N GLU A 600 30.96 15.92 22.62
CA GLU A 600 30.83 17.00 21.63
C GLU A 600 31.61 16.68 20.35
N GLY A 601 31.23 17.28 19.22
CA GLY A 601 31.94 17.16 17.96
C GLY A 601 31.36 18.09 16.88
N GLU A 602 31.91 18.01 15.67
CA GLU A 602 31.46 18.78 14.48
C GLU A 602 31.09 17.80 13.36
N GLU A 603 30.11 18.14 12.51
CA GLU A 603 29.80 17.32 11.33
C GLU A 603 30.73 17.68 10.16
N GLU A 604 31.65 16.77 9.87
CA GLU A 604 32.63 16.89 8.78
C GLU A 604 32.02 16.63 7.39
N ASP A 605 30.93 15.85 7.32
CA ASP A 605 30.29 15.43 6.07
C ASP A 605 29.03 16.26 5.75
N ASN A 606 28.94 16.75 4.51
CA ASN A 606 27.72 17.38 4.00
C ASN A 606 26.53 16.42 3.88
N TYR A 607 26.79 15.13 3.61
CA TYR A 607 25.78 14.07 3.54
C TYR A 607 25.85 13.18 4.78
N LYS A 608 25.33 13.67 5.91
CA LYS A 608 25.30 12.89 7.14
C LYS A 608 24.42 11.66 6.99
N HIS A 609 25.03 10.47 6.92
CA HIS A 609 24.31 9.20 6.88
C HIS A 609 23.70 8.89 8.25
N LEU A 610 22.41 8.53 8.28
CA LEU A 610 21.65 8.39 9.53
C LEU A 610 21.44 6.92 9.96
N SER A 611 22.21 6.00 9.38
CA SER A 611 22.22 4.55 9.66
C SER A 611 22.44 4.20 11.14
N GLY A 612 23.37 4.89 11.80
CA GLY A 612 23.68 4.68 13.21
C GLY A 612 22.55 5.14 14.15
N LYS A 613 22.50 4.56 15.36
CA LYS A 613 21.75 5.14 16.48
C LYS A 613 22.38 6.46 16.86
N MET A 614 21.60 7.54 16.90
CA MET A 614 22.09 8.85 17.33
C MET A 614 20.98 9.68 17.98
N SER A 615 21.39 10.54 18.91
CA SER A 615 20.53 11.51 19.58
C SER A 615 21.38 12.75 19.83
N ARG A 616 21.21 13.78 19.00
CA ARG A 616 22.10 14.94 18.89
C ARG A 616 21.32 16.24 19.01
N ILE A 617 21.89 17.19 19.73
CA ILE A 617 21.52 18.61 19.61
C ILE A 617 22.64 19.30 18.83
N TYR A 618 22.29 19.84 17.67
CA TYR A 618 23.15 20.66 16.85
C TYR A 618 23.08 22.12 17.26
N THR A 619 24.25 22.72 17.45
CA THR A 619 24.46 24.17 17.53
C THR A 619 25.13 24.65 16.25
N CYS A 620 25.04 25.95 15.93
CA CYS A 620 25.49 26.54 14.65
C CYS A 620 24.84 25.98 13.36
N ALA A 621 23.91 25.01 13.44
CA ALA A 621 23.18 24.44 12.32
C ALA A 621 22.55 25.50 11.37
N PRO A 622 22.43 25.21 10.05
CA PRO A 622 21.85 26.16 9.09
C PRO A 622 20.39 26.50 9.40
N ARG A 623 19.87 27.53 8.74
CA ARG A 623 18.45 27.91 8.85
C ARG A 623 17.51 27.03 8.03
N ASN A 624 18.01 26.31 7.03
CA ASN A 624 17.30 25.25 6.33
C ASN A 624 18.30 24.13 6.02
N PHE A 625 17.87 22.88 6.13
CA PHE A 625 18.62 21.70 5.69
C PHE A 625 17.63 20.67 5.12
N THR A 626 18.12 19.63 4.45
CA THR A 626 17.25 18.68 3.76
C THR A 626 17.44 17.26 4.28
N ILE A 627 16.36 16.62 4.73
CA ILE A 627 16.34 15.17 4.95
C ILE A 627 16.03 14.50 3.61
N ILE A 628 16.92 13.61 3.16
CA ILE A 628 16.80 12.89 1.89
C ILE A 628 16.60 11.40 2.17
N ASP A 629 15.43 10.88 1.82
CA ASP A 629 15.09 9.46 1.91
C ASP A 629 15.20 8.82 0.52
N ARG A 630 16.30 8.12 0.27
CA ARG A 630 16.56 7.46 -1.02
C ARG A 630 15.62 6.28 -1.28
N GLY A 631 15.09 5.63 -0.23
CA GLY A 631 14.17 4.50 -0.36
C GLY A 631 12.75 4.94 -0.72
N LYS A 632 12.29 6.09 -0.21
CA LYS A 632 11.03 6.73 -0.63
C LYS A 632 11.17 7.61 -1.87
N ARG A 633 12.39 7.89 -2.33
CA ARG A 633 12.70 8.89 -3.38
C ARG A 633 12.07 10.24 -3.08
N ASN A 634 12.09 10.61 -1.81
CA ASN A 634 11.48 11.84 -1.32
C ASN A 634 12.49 12.59 -0.46
N SER A 635 12.30 13.89 -0.36
CA SER A 635 13.06 14.74 0.53
C SER A 635 12.13 15.71 1.25
N VAL A 636 12.55 16.16 2.43
CA VAL A 636 11.85 17.17 3.22
C VAL A 636 12.87 18.24 3.57
N ASN A 637 12.62 19.46 3.11
CA ASN A 637 13.34 20.62 3.59
C ASN A 637 12.78 21.00 4.97
N VAL A 638 13.67 21.08 5.96
CA VAL A 638 13.35 21.43 7.35
C VAL A 638 13.91 22.82 7.61
N GLY A 639 13.01 23.80 7.67
CA GLY A 639 13.31 25.21 7.91
C GLY A 639 13.11 25.62 9.36
N ARG A 640 13.96 26.55 9.85
CA ARG A 640 13.98 27.01 11.24
C ARG A 640 14.09 28.52 11.45
N ARG A 641 13.29 29.06 12.36
CA ARG A 641 13.33 30.46 12.80
C ARG A 641 13.00 30.57 14.29
N GLY A 642 13.60 31.55 14.97
CA GLY A 642 13.38 31.81 16.40
C GLY A 642 14.20 30.94 17.35
N PHE A 643 14.31 29.65 17.06
CA PHE A 643 15.16 28.74 17.84
C PHE A 643 16.66 28.88 17.50
N GLY A 644 17.50 28.60 18.51
CA GLY A 644 18.96 28.58 18.41
C GLY A 644 19.52 27.23 17.98
N GLU A 645 18.88 26.13 18.37
CA GLU A 645 19.39 24.76 18.19
C GLU A 645 18.51 23.92 17.23
N LEU A 646 19.00 22.73 16.90
CA LEU A 646 18.30 21.70 16.13
C LEU A 646 18.52 20.34 16.82
N TYR A 647 17.46 19.69 17.29
CA TYR A 647 17.49 18.32 17.75
C TYR A 647 17.29 17.34 16.58
N MET A 648 18.05 16.24 16.57
CA MET A 648 17.88 15.12 15.64
C MET A 648 18.13 13.79 16.33
N TYR A 649 17.28 12.82 16.03
CA TYR A 649 17.34 11.46 16.53
C TYR A 649 17.15 10.46 15.40
N SER A 650 18.02 9.45 15.39
CA SER A 650 17.86 8.23 14.61
C SER A 650 17.78 7.03 15.56
N PRO A 651 16.75 6.17 15.44
CA PRO A 651 16.69 4.90 16.14
C PRO A 651 17.70 3.87 15.60
N GLY A 652 18.42 4.21 14.52
CA GLY A 652 19.38 3.35 13.84
C GLY A 652 18.73 2.20 13.07
N SER A 653 19.49 1.63 12.13
CA SER A 653 19.05 0.57 11.22
C SER A 653 18.95 -0.82 11.84
N SER A 654 19.11 -0.97 13.15
CA SER A 654 18.81 -2.20 13.89
C SER A 654 17.31 -2.55 13.95
N HIS A 655 16.48 -1.93 13.11
CA HIS A 655 15.03 -2.04 13.07
C HIS A 655 14.58 -2.33 11.63
N GLU A 656 13.49 -3.07 11.49
CA GLU A 656 12.93 -3.45 10.19
C GLU A 656 12.72 -2.24 9.28
N LEU A 657 13.17 -2.37 8.03
CA LEU A 657 12.96 -1.39 6.97
C LEU A 657 11.46 -1.10 6.85
N TYR A 658 11.09 0.19 6.86
CA TYR A 658 9.73 0.74 6.86
C TYR A 658 8.82 0.25 8.01
N GLY A 659 9.38 -0.46 9.00
CA GLY A 659 8.67 -0.91 10.18
C GLY A 659 8.29 0.25 11.11
N LYS A 660 7.66 -0.07 12.25
CA LYS A 660 7.21 0.91 13.27
C LYS A 660 8.31 1.89 13.71
N TYR A 661 9.58 1.46 13.67
CA TYR A 661 10.74 2.25 14.08
C TYR A 661 11.58 2.79 12.90
N ALA A 662 11.06 2.74 11.67
CA ALA A 662 11.64 3.41 10.50
C ALA A 662 11.20 4.88 10.42
N TYR A 663 11.69 5.68 11.36
CA TYR A 663 11.49 7.14 11.40
C TYR A 663 12.79 7.82 11.82
N LEU A 664 12.84 9.12 11.61
CA LEU A 664 13.73 10.04 12.29
C LEU A 664 12.87 10.98 13.13
N CYS A 665 13.33 11.40 14.30
CA CYS A 665 12.75 12.57 14.95
C CYS A 665 13.69 13.76 14.67
N VAL A 666 13.14 14.86 14.17
CA VAL A 666 13.90 16.06 13.87
C VAL A 666 13.08 17.29 14.23
N GLY A 667 13.71 18.27 14.86
CA GLY A 667 12.96 19.40 15.38
C GLY A 667 13.82 20.50 15.93
N GLN A 668 13.29 21.71 15.97
CA GLN A 668 14.00 22.82 16.59
C GLN A 668 13.94 22.73 18.10
N SER A 669 15.00 23.17 18.77
CA SER A 669 15.10 23.09 20.22
C SER A 669 15.71 24.34 20.87
N ALA A 670 15.43 24.44 22.17
CA ALA A 670 16.08 25.26 23.18
C ALA A 670 16.24 24.35 24.41
N LEU A 671 17.17 23.38 24.31
CA LEU A 671 17.40 22.29 25.27
C LEU A 671 18.83 22.31 25.85
N LEU A 672 19.73 23.13 25.30
CA LEU A 672 21.03 23.46 25.90
C LEU A 672 21.03 24.90 26.44
N LYS A 673 20.41 25.83 25.70
CA LYS A 673 20.25 27.23 26.07
C LYS A 673 18.77 27.60 26.17
N PRO A 674 18.22 27.83 27.37
CA PRO A 674 16.87 28.33 27.56
C PRO A 674 16.63 29.66 26.84
N ILE A 675 15.38 29.89 26.43
CA ILE A 675 14.90 31.17 25.90
C ILE A 675 14.46 32.04 27.08
N THR A 676 15.16 33.14 27.29
CA THR A 676 14.81 34.13 28.32
C THR A 676 13.80 35.14 27.79
N LEU A 677 12.69 35.33 28.52
CA LEU A 677 11.67 36.35 28.29
C LEU A 677 11.57 37.30 29.49
N GLY A 678 11.70 38.60 29.24
CA GLY A 678 11.38 39.62 30.24
C GLY A 678 9.87 39.81 30.46
N PRO A 679 9.46 40.65 31.43
CA PRO A 679 8.07 41.06 31.60
C PRO A 679 7.49 41.72 30.35
N GLU A 680 6.23 41.40 30.02
CA GLU A 680 5.49 41.83 28.81
C GLU A 680 6.20 41.55 27.47
N GLN A 681 7.18 40.65 27.45
CA GLN A 681 7.87 40.24 26.23
C GLN A 681 7.18 39.02 25.60
N SER A 682 7.27 38.95 24.27
CA SER A 682 6.89 37.75 23.52
C SER A 682 8.06 37.21 22.70
N TRP A 683 8.08 35.89 22.53
CA TRP A 683 9.03 35.18 21.69
C TRP A 683 8.26 34.32 20.68
N LYS A 684 8.87 34.09 19.51
CA LYS A 684 8.32 33.25 18.44
C LYS A 684 9.35 32.25 17.93
N GLY A 685 8.94 31.00 17.77
CA GLY A 685 9.68 29.94 17.09
C GLY A 685 8.82 29.31 16.00
N GLU A 686 9.41 28.98 14.85
CA GLU A 686 8.68 28.51 13.66
C GLU A 686 9.43 27.33 13.04
N GLN A 687 8.75 26.19 12.89
CA GLN A 687 9.21 25.06 12.10
C GLN A 687 8.44 24.95 10.80
N ARG A 688 9.19 24.87 9.71
CA ARG A 688 8.66 24.68 8.36
C ARG A 688 9.10 23.33 7.81
N LEU A 689 8.16 22.58 7.26
CA LEU A 689 8.40 21.30 6.60
C LEU A 689 7.83 21.40 5.20
N HIS A 690 8.72 21.37 4.21
CA HIS A 690 8.37 21.53 2.80
C HIS A 690 8.85 20.33 1.97
N ASN A 691 8.01 19.81 1.09
CA ASN A 691 8.39 18.79 0.12
C ASN A 691 8.76 19.45 -1.23
N PRO A 692 10.04 19.44 -1.65
CA PRO A 692 10.49 20.09 -2.88
C PRO A 692 10.39 19.21 -4.13
N ASN A 693 9.76 18.03 -4.07
CA ASN A 693 9.73 17.04 -5.16
C ASN A 693 8.43 17.06 -5.98
N LEU A 694 7.76 18.22 -6.07
CA LEU A 694 6.50 18.46 -6.79
C LEU A 694 6.64 19.63 -7.77
#